data_AF-A0A535PJ35-F1
#
_entry.id   AF-A0A535PJ35-F1
#
_cell.length_a   1.000
_cell.length_b   1.000
_cell.length_c   1.000
_cell.angle_alpha   90.00
_cell.angle_beta   90.00
_cell.angle_gamma   90.00
#
_symmetry.space_group_name_H-M   'P 1'
#
loop_
_entity.id
_entity.type
_entity.pdbx_description
1 polymer ?
#
loop_
_entity_poly.entity_id
_entity_poly.type
_entity_poly.pdbx_seq_one_letter_code
_entity_poly.pdbx_strand_id
1 'polypeptide(L)'
;MADSEIERLRDAIDCAWEEALKFGLDPFPTHFELVPATIMYEFASYGLPGRFSHWTHGKAYYRQKMQYDFGLSKIYEMVVNTNPSYAFLMDMNNLLQNTFVAAHVFGHTDFFKNNAYFQSTSRRMIDKVSIHAERVAKYEFDHGKAEVERFLDAALSIQEHIDYNLLLHGDESPKKEEQKSTRPTTEYDDLWGLDRKAKEAEEERDRRPGRPPKFPEKPEKDILLFLMRYAPHLQPWQRDIIEIVRTEMLYFIPQAQTKVMNEGWACLTGESLVLTERGLLRYDTLHELLAQGEGVTVGSGNGARDSITDRHVRRNASTIRLRTRRGLVLEGADEHKLNTGPDQWVALKDIKVGQSIPLSVGDNLWPEQLVPIASPVSIVAPTVVDVAQAAGVGVHTVYLSMSGKTTFAADRIASAIQSTGYQFGNKGKPLYGQRLPLVTPTHVTASFAEFLGYLIGDGNIHVSKNAIGYTTGDRELADRYAQLVLELFAIEAVPTWDDRTLNGKGGRWRVVFYSANVLDLLQSLGIDLRAKARQKRIPSVILRSPKAVVSAFLRAYSDCDGCASTKEGVILSTFSEDIAQTLQVLLLNYGILTRRYGPNVRIKSMSARVFADEINFGLARKRENLDQYLSRHQWFLKEDPTDEVVSIEHGVADVYDITVENSHRYVANGMVHHNSLWHSRIMRQLGERGVITDSEIIEFAQLHSGVLSPSRTSLNPYYIGFKMFEDIERRWDNPTTEEQQRFGRKPGMGHQKLFEVRELDNDVSFLRNYLTVDLVKDLDLYLFKKDGDEWVISEKSWEKVRDGIVASLTNFGYPYLVVDNGDYRGNRELYIKHMFEGQELDLNYAEKTLQHVYTLWGRPVHLETLYEGKRILLTYDGERNTKSTLEK
;
A
#
# COMPACT_ATOMS: atom_id res chain seq x y z
N MET A 1 31.89 -5.99 -11.39
CA MET A 1 31.49 -6.45 -12.73
C MET A 1 32.71 -6.72 -13.59
N ALA A 2 32.61 -7.66 -14.54
CA ALA A 2 33.55 -7.87 -15.63
C ALA A 2 33.24 -6.94 -16.81
N ASP A 3 34.20 -6.72 -17.72
CA ASP A 3 34.05 -5.77 -18.84
C ASP A 3 32.83 -6.08 -19.73
N SER A 4 32.52 -7.36 -19.95
CA SER A 4 31.34 -7.81 -20.70
C SER A 4 30.01 -7.49 -20.02
N GLU A 5 29.97 -7.39 -18.69
CA GLU A 5 28.78 -6.96 -17.95
C GLU A 5 28.60 -5.43 -18.05
N ILE A 6 29.70 -4.67 -18.10
CA ILE A 6 29.70 -3.22 -18.28
C ILE A 6 29.24 -2.85 -19.70
N GLU A 7 29.65 -3.63 -20.71
CA GLU A 7 29.17 -3.49 -22.09
C GLU A 7 27.67 -3.78 -22.18
N ARG A 8 27.19 -4.91 -21.63
CA ARG A 8 25.76 -5.23 -21.56
C ARG A 8 24.93 -4.21 -20.76
N LEU A 9 25.51 -3.59 -19.72
CA LEU A 9 24.86 -2.51 -18.97
C LEU A 9 24.66 -1.26 -19.83
N ARG A 10 25.62 -0.91 -20.70
CA ARG A 10 25.48 0.22 -21.63
C ARG A 10 24.36 -0.03 -22.64
N ASP A 11 24.35 -1.20 -23.28
CA ASP A 11 23.28 -1.60 -24.20
C ASP A 11 21.90 -1.51 -23.55
N ALA A 12 21.79 -1.92 -22.28
CA ALA A 12 20.55 -1.85 -21.50
C ALA A 12 20.13 -0.42 -21.14
N ILE A 13 21.08 0.46 -20.81
CA ILE A 13 20.85 1.89 -20.57
C ILE A 13 20.40 2.61 -21.85
N ASP A 14 21.06 2.35 -22.97
CA ASP A 14 20.72 2.96 -24.27
C ASP A 14 19.34 2.50 -24.77
N CYS A 15 19.01 1.22 -24.60
CA CYS A 15 17.65 0.73 -24.87
C CYS A 15 16.61 1.37 -23.93
N ALA A 16 16.93 1.55 -22.64
CA ALA A 16 16.02 2.16 -21.67
C ALA A 16 15.74 3.65 -21.97
N TRP A 17 16.75 4.35 -22.50
CA TRP A 17 16.64 5.72 -23.01
C TRP A 17 15.69 5.79 -24.23
N GLU A 18 15.81 4.86 -25.18
CA GLU A 18 14.90 4.79 -26.33
C GLU A 18 13.43 4.56 -25.89
N GLU A 19 13.17 3.70 -24.91
CA GLU A 19 11.81 3.46 -24.41
C GLU A 19 11.26 4.66 -23.63
N ALA A 20 12.09 5.35 -22.84
CA ALA A 20 11.69 6.58 -22.15
C ALA A 20 11.17 7.63 -23.14
N LEU A 21 11.90 7.84 -24.25
CA LEU A 21 11.48 8.76 -25.32
C LEU A 21 10.16 8.33 -25.99
N LYS A 22 9.94 7.03 -26.23
CA LYS A 22 8.66 6.52 -26.78
C LYS A 22 7.48 6.74 -25.83
N PHE A 23 7.70 6.69 -24.52
CA PHE A 23 6.68 7.00 -23.51
C PHE A 23 6.41 8.51 -23.35
N GLY A 24 7.06 9.37 -24.14
CA GLY A 24 6.87 10.82 -24.14
C GLY A 24 7.73 11.57 -23.11
N LEU A 25 8.60 10.86 -22.38
CA LEU A 25 9.56 11.50 -21.48
C LEU A 25 10.63 12.22 -22.29
N ASP A 26 11.11 13.35 -21.77
CA ASP A 26 12.23 14.12 -22.30
C ASP A 26 13.29 14.30 -21.19
N PRO A 27 14.09 13.26 -20.88
CA PRO A 27 15.14 13.34 -19.86
C PRO A 27 16.32 14.26 -20.25
N PHE A 28 17.16 14.59 -19.27
CA PHE A 28 18.50 15.12 -19.54
C PHE A 28 19.43 14.00 -20.03
N PRO A 29 20.36 14.28 -20.97
CA PRO A 29 21.47 13.38 -21.26
C PRO A 29 22.20 13.04 -19.95
N THR A 30 22.28 11.76 -19.62
CA THR A 30 22.72 11.29 -18.30
C THR A 30 23.99 10.48 -18.40
N HIS A 31 25.01 10.87 -17.64
CA HIS A 31 26.22 10.08 -17.44
C HIS A 31 26.04 9.17 -16.23
N PHE A 32 26.12 7.86 -16.48
CA PHE A 32 26.11 6.84 -15.45
C PHE A 32 27.54 6.48 -15.05
N GLU A 33 27.85 6.58 -13.76
CA GLU A 33 29.17 6.24 -13.20
C GLU A 33 29.02 5.13 -12.14
N LEU A 34 29.85 4.08 -12.25
CA LEU A 34 29.88 2.97 -11.30
C LEU A 34 30.82 3.31 -10.15
N VAL A 35 30.27 3.41 -8.93
CA VAL A 35 31.00 3.83 -7.73
C VAL A 35 30.89 2.81 -6.59
N PRO A 36 31.91 2.69 -5.72
CA PRO A 36 31.82 1.94 -4.49
C PRO A 36 30.70 2.44 -3.57
N ALA A 37 30.08 1.51 -2.83
CA ALA A 37 29.04 1.83 -1.85
C ALA A 37 29.46 2.91 -0.82
N THR A 38 30.75 3.03 -0.48
CA THR A 38 31.25 4.13 0.37
C THR A 38 31.07 5.51 -0.26
N ILE A 39 31.30 5.64 -1.57
CA ILE A 39 31.09 6.90 -2.31
C ILE A 39 29.59 7.24 -2.37
N MET A 40 28.72 6.23 -2.44
CA MET A 40 27.27 6.43 -2.37
C MET A 40 26.84 7.09 -1.05
N TYR A 41 27.40 6.67 0.09
CA TYR A 41 27.12 7.30 1.39
C TYR A 41 27.76 8.68 1.53
N GLU A 42 28.89 8.93 0.85
CA GLU A 42 29.52 10.24 0.77
C GLU A 42 28.60 11.23 0.06
N PHE A 43 28.14 10.92 -1.15
CA PHE A 43 27.18 11.76 -1.87
C PHE A 43 25.87 11.93 -1.11
N ALA A 44 25.36 10.88 -0.45
CA ALA A 44 24.15 10.98 0.39
C ALA A 44 24.31 11.75 1.71
N SER A 45 25.53 12.21 2.05
CA SER A 45 25.84 12.94 3.29
C SER A 45 26.39 14.35 3.07
N TYR A 46 27.08 14.55 1.95
CA TYR A 46 27.49 15.87 1.45
C TYR A 46 26.42 16.50 0.53
N GLY A 47 25.59 15.68 -0.12
CA GLY A 47 24.52 16.07 -1.05
C GLY A 47 24.99 16.27 -2.49
N LEU A 48 26.27 16.63 -2.69
CA LEU A 48 26.90 16.82 -4.00
C LEU A 48 28.37 16.35 -3.96
N PRO A 49 28.91 15.86 -5.10
CA PRO A 49 30.34 15.55 -5.22
C PRO A 49 31.20 16.82 -5.07
N GLY A 50 32.37 16.69 -4.46
CA GLY A 50 33.36 17.77 -4.34
C GLY A 50 33.02 18.88 -3.34
N ARG A 51 32.05 18.69 -2.44
CA ARG A 51 31.64 19.69 -1.43
C ARG A 51 32.69 19.88 -0.34
N PHE A 52 32.67 21.05 0.31
CA PHE A 52 33.60 21.39 1.39
C PHE A 52 33.50 20.41 2.57
N SER A 53 34.64 20.16 3.23
CA SER A 53 34.72 19.27 4.40
C SER A 53 34.10 19.94 5.63
N HIS A 54 33.13 19.27 6.28
CA HIS A 54 32.61 19.70 7.58
C HIS A 54 32.19 18.52 8.46
N TRP A 55 32.29 18.65 9.79
CA TRP A 55 32.02 17.55 10.71
C TRP A 55 30.55 17.09 10.68
N THR A 56 29.62 17.97 10.29
CA THR A 56 28.21 17.64 10.09
C THR A 56 28.02 16.60 8.99
N HIS A 57 28.72 16.75 7.85
CA HIS A 57 28.71 15.76 6.76
C HIS A 57 29.38 14.45 7.18
N GLY A 58 30.49 14.50 7.93
CA GLY A 58 31.11 13.31 8.52
C GLY A 58 30.18 12.56 9.48
N LYS A 59 29.43 13.28 10.32
CA LYS A 59 28.41 12.70 11.22
C LYS A 59 27.24 12.10 10.47
N ALA A 60 26.79 12.73 9.37
CA ALA A 60 25.79 12.16 8.47
C ALA A 60 26.31 10.88 7.80
N TYR A 61 27.55 10.89 7.30
CA TYR A 61 28.21 9.74 6.68
C TYR A 61 28.27 8.52 7.61
N TYR A 62 28.71 8.72 8.86
CA TYR A 62 28.68 7.64 9.85
C TYR A 62 27.26 7.14 10.15
N ARG A 63 26.24 8.02 10.15
CA ARG A 63 24.84 7.57 10.30
C ARG A 63 24.36 6.74 9.11
N GLN A 64 24.58 7.20 7.87
CA GLN A 64 24.18 6.48 6.65
C GLN A 64 24.88 5.13 6.57
N LYS A 65 26.21 5.12 6.78
CA LYS A 65 26.99 3.88 6.77
C LYS A 65 26.50 2.89 7.83
N MET A 66 26.26 3.33 9.06
CA MET A 66 25.76 2.43 10.13
C MET A 66 24.34 1.91 9.85
N GLN A 67 23.50 2.66 9.13
CA GLN A 67 22.20 2.13 8.67
C GLN A 67 22.36 1.04 7.62
N TYR A 68 23.32 1.18 6.70
CA TYR A 68 23.63 0.14 5.71
C TYR A 68 24.32 -1.09 6.33
N ASP A 69 25.33 -0.89 7.19
CA ASP A 69 26.08 -1.96 7.86
C ASP A 69 25.16 -2.84 8.74
N PHE A 70 23.99 -2.33 9.17
CA PHE A 70 22.93 -3.08 9.86
C PHE A 70 21.74 -3.50 8.98
N GLY A 71 21.76 -3.25 7.67
CA GLY A 71 20.67 -3.61 6.73
C GLY A 71 19.38 -2.80 6.92
N LEU A 72 19.43 -1.64 7.59
CA LEU A 72 18.28 -0.78 7.88
C LEU A 72 17.95 0.20 6.74
N SER A 73 18.90 0.46 5.83
CA SER A 73 18.70 1.30 4.65
C SER A 73 19.69 0.93 3.55
N LYS A 74 19.23 0.88 2.29
CA LYS A 74 20.06 0.80 1.09
C LYS A 74 19.65 1.93 0.15
N ILE A 75 20.62 2.74 -0.25
CA ILE A 75 20.45 3.79 -1.26
C ILE A 75 20.70 3.13 -2.61
N TYR A 76 19.66 2.99 -3.43
CA TYR A 76 19.78 2.31 -4.73
C TYR A 76 20.40 3.22 -5.80
N GLU A 77 20.12 4.52 -5.72
CA GLU A 77 20.54 5.53 -6.70
C GLU A 77 20.95 6.85 -6.03
N MET A 78 21.69 7.68 -6.77
CA MET A 78 21.92 9.08 -6.43
C MET A 78 22.10 9.86 -7.73
N VAL A 79 21.29 10.89 -7.95
CA VAL A 79 21.20 11.61 -9.24
C VAL A 79 21.28 13.12 -9.04
N VAL A 80 22.01 13.78 -9.94
CA VAL A 80 22.36 15.20 -9.87
C VAL A 80 21.77 15.94 -11.07
N ASN A 81 20.85 16.88 -10.82
CA ASN A 81 20.04 17.62 -11.82
C ASN A 81 20.81 18.69 -12.66
N THR A 82 22.06 18.41 -12.99
CA THR A 82 22.88 19.15 -13.97
C THR A 82 22.49 18.82 -15.42
N ASN A 83 23.11 19.50 -16.38
CA ASN A 83 23.03 19.14 -17.81
C ASN A 83 24.45 19.11 -18.41
N PRO A 84 25.01 17.93 -18.73
CA PRO A 84 24.43 16.60 -18.54
C PRO A 84 24.15 16.26 -17.07
N SER A 85 23.18 15.38 -16.84
CA SER A 85 22.89 14.81 -15.52
C SER A 85 23.96 13.80 -15.14
N TYR A 86 24.27 13.68 -13.85
CA TYR A 86 25.15 12.62 -13.34
C TYR A 86 24.33 11.69 -12.45
N ALA A 87 24.43 10.38 -12.71
CA ALA A 87 23.75 9.35 -11.94
C ALA A 87 24.75 8.28 -11.51
N PHE A 88 24.74 7.97 -10.22
CA PHE A 88 25.69 7.04 -9.62
C PHE A 88 25.03 5.69 -9.39
N LEU A 89 25.71 4.65 -9.88
CA LEU A 89 25.33 3.24 -9.80
C LEU A 89 26.30 2.53 -8.87
N MET A 90 25.85 1.55 -8.08
CA MET A 90 26.76 0.81 -7.20
C MET A 90 27.50 -0.31 -7.96
N ASP A 91 28.79 -0.42 -7.71
CA ASP A 91 29.66 -1.51 -8.21
C ASP A 91 29.27 -2.91 -7.67
N MET A 92 28.70 -2.94 -6.45
CA MET A 92 28.19 -4.12 -5.74
C MET A 92 26.75 -4.49 -6.12
N ASN A 93 26.03 -3.65 -6.87
CA ASN A 93 24.77 -4.06 -7.51
C ASN A 93 25.07 -4.99 -8.69
N ASN A 94 24.19 -5.94 -8.97
CA ASN A 94 24.27 -6.68 -10.23
C ASN A 94 23.78 -5.84 -11.42
N LEU A 95 23.98 -6.36 -12.63
CA LEU A 95 23.59 -5.74 -13.89
C LEU A 95 22.15 -5.22 -13.87
N LEU A 96 21.20 -6.08 -13.53
CA LEU A 96 19.77 -5.77 -13.48
C LEU A 96 19.44 -4.66 -12.49
N GLN A 97 19.98 -4.72 -11.27
CA GLN A 97 19.76 -3.73 -10.23
C GLN A 97 20.19 -2.33 -10.72
N ASN A 98 21.28 -2.25 -11.49
CA ASN A 98 21.75 -1.02 -12.11
C ASN A 98 20.94 -0.61 -13.36
N THR A 99 20.45 -1.56 -14.17
CA THR A 99 19.51 -1.28 -15.27
C THR A 99 18.17 -0.73 -14.76
N PHE A 100 17.65 -1.27 -13.66
CA PHE A 100 16.47 -0.74 -12.96
C PHE A 100 16.69 0.70 -12.51
N VAL A 101 17.83 0.98 -11.85
CA VAL A 101 18.16 2.34 -11.42
C VAL A 101 18.27 3.28 -12.61
N ALA A 102 18.88 2.87 -13.73
CA ALA A 102 18.91 3.70 -14.94
C ALA A 102 17.51 4.02 -15.48
N ALA A 103 16.59 3.04 -15.50
CA ALA A 103 15.20 3.25 -15.88
C ALA A 103 14.41 4.15 -14.90
N HIS A 104 14.79 4.18 -13.61
CA HIS A 104 14.23 5.09 -12.59
C HIS A 104 14.76 6.52 -12.75
N VAL A 105 16.08 6.64 -12.93
CA VAL A 105 16.81 7.89 -13.21
C VAL A 105 16.29 8.60 -14.45
N PHE A 106 15.81 7.89 -15.49
CA PHE A 106 15.16 8.55 -16.63
C PHE A 106 13.82 9.19 -16.30
N GLY A 107 13.08 8.68 -15.31
CA GLY A 107 11.92 9.39 -14.73
C GLY A 107 12.35 10.65 -13.97
N HIS A 108 13.36 10.54 -13.12
CA HIS A 108 13.88 11.69 -12.35
C HIS A 108 14.46 12.79 -13.23
N THR A 109 15.23 12.43 -14.25
CA THR A 109 15.90 13.41 -15.14
C THR A 109 14.95 14.05 -16.14
N ASP A 110 13.82 13.40 -16.48
CA ASP A 110 12.68 14.04 -17.12
C ASP A 110 12.00 15.06 -16.17
N PHE A 111 11.75 14.68 -14.92
CA PHE A 111 11.17 15.55 -13.91
C PHE A 111 12.04 16.80 -13.67
N PHE A 112 13.35 16.63 -13.47
CA PHE A 112 14.30 17.73 -13.24
C PHE A 112 14.48 18.69 -14.43
N LYS A 113 14.17 18.25 -15.64
CA LYS A 113 14.22 19.08 -16.85
C LYS A 113 12.96 19.92 -16.99
N ASN A 114 11.81 19.30 -16.74
CA ASN A 114 10.51 19.84 -17.11
C ASN A 114 9.71 20.48 -15.96
N ASN A 115 9.99 20.17 -14.70
CA ASN A 115 9.30 20.81 -13.57
C ASN A 115 9.75 22.26 -13.37
N ALA A 116 8.77 23.18 -13.17
CA ALA A 116 8.99 24.61 -13.05
C ALA A 116 9.96 25.00 -11.92
N TYR A 117 9.89 24.32 -10.76
CA TYR A 117 10.73 24.62 -9.61
C TYR A 117 12.21 24.30 -9.85
N PHE A 118 12.52 23.43 -10.83
CA PHE A 118 13.89 23.12 -11.23
C PHE A 118 14.47 24.08 -12.27
N GLN A 119 13.68 24.95 -12.92
CA GLN A 119 14.15 25.82 -14.01
C GLN A 119 15.29 26.75 -13.60
N SER A 120 15.24 27.25 -12.36
CA SER A 120 16.22 28.14 -11.74
C SER A 120 17.48 27.42 -11.21
N THR A 121 17.50 26.08 -11.19
CA THR A 121 18.63 25.31 -10.66
C THR A 121 19.88 25.43 -11.53
N SER A 122 21.04 25.53 -10.88
CA SER A 122 22.32 25.66 -11.55
C SER A 122 22.70 24.37 -12.28
N ARG A 123 22.49 24.31 -13.60
CA ARG A 123 22.77 23.13 -14.44
C ARG A 123 24.27 22.73 -14.51
N ARG A 124 25.15 23.48 -13.84
CA ARG A 124 26.57 23.17 -13.57
C ARG A 124 26.89 23.35 -12.07
N MET A 125 26.18 22.63 -11.20
CA MET A 125 26.37 22.76 -9.76
C MET A 125 27.66 22.11 -9.27
N ILE A 126 28.08 21.00 -9.89
CA ILE A 126 29.32 20.28 -9.57
C ILE A 126 30.54 21.22 -9.69
N ASP A 127 30.66 21.94 -10.80
CA ASP A 127 31.69 22.97 -11.03
C ASP A 127 31.72 24.00 -9.88
N LYS A 128 30.55 24.54 -9.52
CA LYS A 128 30.42 25.58 -8.47
C LYS A 128 30.82 25.05 -7.10
N VAL A 129 30.34 23.88 -6.72
CA VAL A 129 30.62 23.26 -5.41
C VAL A 129 32.10 22.92 -5.26
N SER A 130 32.75 22.53 -6.36
CA SER A 130 34.20 22.31 -6.38
C SER A 130 34.96 23.63 -6.13
N ILE A 131 34.55 24.72 -6.79
CA ILE A 131 35.08 26.08 -6.56
C ILE A 131 34.78 26.56 -5.13
N HIS A 132 33.61 26.24 -4.56
CA HIS A 132 33.27 26.56 -3.18
C HIS A 132 34.23 25.85 -2.20
N ALA A 133 34.52 24.56 -2.43
CA ALA A 133 35.44 23.79 -1.60
C ALA A 133 36.87 24.33 -1.66
N GLU A 134 37.37 24.73 -2.84
CA GLU A 134 38.67 25.40 -2.98
C GLU A 134 38.72 26.73 -2.20
N ARG A 135 37.64 27.53 -2.24
CA ARG A 135 37.54 28.80 -1.50
C ARG A 135 37.52 28.57 0.01
N VAL A 136 36.74 27.62 0.50
CA VAL A 136 36.69 27.24 1.92
C VAL A 136 38.06 26.72 2.39
N ALA A 137 38.70 25.82 1.64
CA ALA A 137 40.04 25.31 1.96
C ALA A 137 41.10 26.41 1.98
N LYS A 138 41.01 27.40 1.08
CA LYS A 138 41.85 28.60 1.13
C LYS A 138 41.61 29.40 2.42
N TYR A 139 40.37 29.60 2.84
CA TYR A 139 40.08 30.29 4.10
C TYR A 139 40.55 29.49 5.34
N GLU A 140 40.49 28.15 5.30
CA GLU A 140 41.08 27.31 6.37
C GLU A 140 42.59 27.50 6.49
N PHE A 141 43.28 27.84 5.39
CA PHE A 141 44.71 28.18 5.36
C PHE A 141 44.97 29.63 5.79
N ASP A 142 44.27 30.61 5.21
CA ASP A 142 44.48 32.05 5.42
C ASP A 142 44.04 32.51 6.85
N HIS A 143 43.02 31.88 7.43
CA HIS A 143 42.42 32.27 8.72
C HIS A 143 42.47 31.16 9.78
N GLY A 144 42.90 29.96 9.42
CA GLY A 144 43.02 28.81 10.33
C GLY A 144 41.71 28.04 10.48
N LYS A 145 41.75 26.74 10.13
CA LYS A 145 40.61 25.80 10.14
C LYS A 145 39.63 25.99 11.30
N ALA A 146 40.10 26.06 12.54
CA ALA A 146 39.22 26.14 13.71
C ALA A 146 38.40 27.44 13.81
N GLU A 147 38.78 28.52 13.12
CA GLU A 147 37.96 29.73 13.01
C GLU A 147 36.91 29.61 11.91
N VAL A 148 37.30 29.06 10.76
CA VAL A 148 36.40 28.78 9.63
C VAL A 148 35.33 27.76 10.00
N GLU A 149 35.70 26.70 10.72
CA GLU A 149 34.79 25.64 11.19
C GLU A 149 33.73 26.20 12.16
N ARG A 150 34.11 27.05 13.13
CA ARG A 150 33.16 27.76 14.01
C ARG A 150 32.22 28.70 13.26
N PHE A 151 32.67 29.27 12.14
CA PHE A 151 31.84 30.15 11.31
C PHE A 151 30.90 29.35 10.39
N LEU A 152 31.36 28.21 9.85
CA LEU A 152 30.55 27.24 9.13
C LEU A 152 29.47 26.63 10.02
N ASP A 153 29.80 26.21 11.24
CA ASP A 153 28.81 25.81 12.27
C ASP A 153 27.69 26.84 12.41
N ALA A 154 28.06 28.12 12.47
CA ALA A 154 27.08 29.18 12.64
C ALA A 154 26.20 29.38 11.41
N ALA A 155 26.78 29.42 10.21
CA ALA A 155 26.02 29.53 8.95
C ALA A 155 25.12 28.31 8.68
N LEU A 156 25.63 27.10 8.95
CA LEU A 156 24.91 25.84 8.78
C LEU A 156 23.76 25.68 9.79
N SER A 157 23.84 26.30 10.97
CA SER A 157 22.76 26.24 11.99
C SER A 157 21.45 26.95 11.61
N ILE A 158 21.45 27.71 10.51
CA ILE A 158 20.29 28.45 9.98
C ILE A 158 20.17 28.33 8.45
N GLN A 159 20.83 27.34 7.83
CA GLN A 159 20.95 27.22 6.36
C GLN A 159 19.58 27.06 5.66
N GLU A 160 18.59 26.49 6.35
CA GLU A 160 17.24 26.28 5.86
C GLU A 160 16.34 27.53 6.00
N HIS A 161 16.85 28.62 6.57
CA HIS A 161 16.12 29.88 6.75
C HIS A 161 16.38 30.89 5.63
N ILE A 162 16.27 30.43 4.39
CA ILE A 162 16.36 31.21 3.15
C ILE A 162 14.98 31.36 2.49
N ASP A 163 14.79 32.30 1.56
CA ASP A 163 13.51 32.46 0.85
C ASP A 163 13.52 31.75 -0.51
N TYR A 164 12.77 30.65 -0.60
CA TYR A 164 12.61 29.87 -1.83
C TYR A 164 11.68 30.52 -2.87
N ASN A 165 10.88 31.53 -2.51
CA ASN A 165 9.97 32.20 -3.44
C ASN A 165 10.72 33.09 -4.46
N LEU A 166 11.98 33.43 -4.16
CA LEU A 166 12.92 34.07 -5.09
C LEU A 166 13.13 33.24 -6.37
N LEU A 167 12.94 31.91 -6.31
CA LEU A 167 13.03 31.03 -7.48
C LEU A 167 11.87 31.20 -8.47
N LEU A 168 10.72 31.75 -8.03
CA LEU A 168 9.52 31.97 -8.85
C LEU A 168 9.39 33.41 -9.35
N HIS A 169 9.85 34.39 -8.58
CA HIS A 169 9.74 35.82 -8.92
C HIS A 169 11.03 36.43 -9.46
N GLY A 170 12.14 35.68 -9.42
CA GLY A 170 13.48 36.21 -9.66
C GLY A 170 14.00 37.00 -8.46
N ASP A 171 15.29 37.36 -8.51
CA ASP A 171 15.91 38.17 -7.47
C ASP A 171 15.41 39.62 -7.58
N GLU A 172 14.46 40.03 -6.72
CA GLU A 172 14.16 41.45 -6.45
C GLU A 172 15.31 42.13 -5.67
N SER A 173 16.54 41.89 -6.11
CA SER A 173 17.63 42.83 -5.97
C SER A 173 17.09 44.20 -6.40
N PRO A 174 17.20 45.25 -5.57
CA PRO A 174 16.67 46.55 -5.90
C PRO A 174 17.29 46.96 -7.23
N LYS A 175 16.45 47.10 -8.26
CA LYS A 175 16.91 47.49 -9.60
C LYS A 175 17.83 48.69 -9.41
N LYS A 176 19.11 48.55 -9.79
CA LYS A 176 20.01 49.70 -9.93
C LYS A 176 19.20 50.73 -10.69
N GLU A 177 18.90 51.88 -10.06
CA GLU A 177 17.92 52.80 -10.61
C GLU A 177 18.34 53.10 -12.05
N GLU A 178 17.53 52.64 -13.02
CA GLU A 178 17.69 53.06 -14.40
C GLU A 178 17.60 54.57 -14.34
N GLN A 179 18.72 55.24 -14.63
CA GLN A 179 18.88 56.67 -14.40
C GLN A 179 17.75 57.38 -15.14
N LYS A 180 16.69 57.75 -14.41
CA LYS A 180 15.49 58.40 -14.95
C LYS A 180 16.00 59.57 -15.76
N SER A 181 15.86 59.47 -17.09
CA SER A 181 16.62 60.31 -18.01
C SER A 181 16.38 61.77 -17.64
N THR A 182 17.42 62.38 -17.08
CA THR A 182 17.32 63.72 -16.52
C THR A 182 17.11 64.65 -17.69
N ARG A 183 15.84 65.06 -17.89
CA ARG A 183 15.52 66.21 -18.72
C ARG A 183 16.47 67.32 -18.28
N PRO A 184 17.24 67.94 -19.19
CA PRO A 184 18.22 68.93 -18.80
C PRO A 184 17.49 70.11 -18.15
N THR A 185 17.55 70.17 -16.82
CA THR A 185 17.07 71.30 -16.02
C THR A 185 17.98 72.47 -16.32
N THR A 186 17.36 73.61 -16.62
CA THR A 186 18.06 74.87 -16.85
C THR A 186 18.68 75.38 -15.55
N GLU A 187 19.70 76.23 -15.66
CA GLU A 187 20.57 76.74 -14.58
C GLU A 187 19.84 77.54 -13.46
N TYR A 188 18.51 77.66 -13.53
CA TYR A 188 17.67 78.42 -12.61
C TYR A 188 16.36 77.71 -12.20
N ASP A 189 16.15 76.44 -12.58
CA ASP A 189 14.95 75.66 -12.25
C ASP A 189 14.89 75.20 -10.77
N ASP A 190 16.02 75.22 -10.07
CA ASP A 190 16.16 74.82 -8.67
C ASP A 190 15.70 75.90 -7.66
N LEU A 191 15.87 77.17 -8.01
CA LEU A 191 15.51 78.33 -7.17
C LEU A 191 14.01 78.44 -6.87
N TRP A 192 13.13 78.02 -7.79
CA TRP A 192 11.68 78.19 -7.67
C TRP A 192 10.95 77.05 -6.92
N GLY A 193 11.70 76.13 -6.32
CA GLY A 193 11.17 75.01 -5.55
C GLY A 193 11.44 75.04 -4.04
N LEU A 194 12.22 76.00 -3.53
CA LEU A 194 12.77 75.95 -2.17
C LEU A 194 11.71 75.98 -1.06
N ASP A 195 10.78 76.95 -1.07
CA ASP A 195 9.71 77.02 -0.07
C ASP A 195 8.78 75.80 -0.07
N ARG A 196 8.59 75.18 -1.25
CA ARG A 196 7.74 73.99 -1.37
C ARG A 196 8.47 72.74 -0.87
N LYS A 197 9.74 72.55 -1.24
CA LYS A 197 10.58 71.46 -0.70
C LYS A 197 10.82 71.60 0.80
N ALA A 198 10.97 72.83 1.31
CA ALA A 198 11.08 73.09 2.74
C ALA A 198 9.80 72.64 3.45
N LYS A 199 8.62 73.11 3.03
CA LYS A 199 7.33 72.68 3.61
C LYS A 199 7.03 71.20 3.42
N GLU A 200 7.35 70.62 2.27
CA GLU A 200 7.20 69.18 2.02
C GLU A 200 8.08 68.37 3.00
N ALA A 201 9.35 68.75 3.21
CA ALA A 201 10.25 68.09 4.16
C ALA A 201 9.97 68.40 5.65
N GLU A 202 9.36 69.54 5.95
CA GLU A 202 8.98 69.96 7.30
C GLU A 202 7.66 69.30 7.72
N GLU A 203 6.66 69.25 6.84
CA GLU A 203 5.46 68.41 7.02
C GLU A 203 5.82 66.90 7.06
N GLU A 204 6.78 66.44 6.26
CA GLU A 204 7.25 65.03 6.32
C GLU A 204 8.13 64.73 7.54
N ARG A 205 8.62 65.75 8.26
CA ARG A 205 9.19 65.62 9.61
C ARG A 205 8.09 65.60 10.67
N ASP A 206 7.19 66.56 10.68
CA ASP A 206 6.15 66.70 11.71
C ASP A 206 5.10 65.58 11.65
N ARG A 207 4.91 64.94 10.48
CA ARG A 207 4.10 63.71 10.34
C ARG A 207 4.75 62.44 10.92
N ARG A 208 5.93 62.50 11.56
CA ARG A 208 6.64 61.33 12.13
C ARG A 208 6.52 61.26 13.67
N PRO A 209 5.48 60.61 14.23
CA PRO A 209 5.40 60.34 15.66
C PRO A 209 6.40 59.24 16.10
N GLY A 210 7.62 59.66 16.44
CA GLY A 210 8.39 59.06 17.55
C GLY A 210 8.97 57.65 17.37
N ARG A 211 9.07 57.09 16.16
CA ARG A 211 9.85 55.86 15.90
C ARG A 211 10.73 56.00 14.64
N PRO A 212 11.96 55.46 14.64
CA PRO A 212 12.74 55.32 13.40
C PRO A 212 12.02 54.37 12.44
N PRO A 213 12.28 54.46 11.12
CA PRO A 213 11.73 53.51 10.15
C PRO A 213 12.20 52.10 10.49
N LYS A 214 11.28 51.13 10.39
CA LYS A 214 11.57 49.72 10.60
C LYS A 214 12.54 49.25 9.51
N PHE A 215 13.61 48.58 9.92
CA PHE A 215 14.65 48.08 9.03
C PHE A 215 14.79 46.57 9.26
N PRO A 216 14.46 45.69 8.30
CA PRO A 216 13.97 45.98 6.95
C PRO A 216 12.52 46.51 6.94
N GLU A 217 12.12 47.19 5.85
CA GLU A 217 10.78 47.81 5.74
C GLU A 217 9.63 46.79 5.78
N LYS A 218 9.88 45.61 5.19
CA LYS A 218 9.06 44.40 5.28
C LYS A 218 9.91 43.33 5.99
N PRO A 219 9.33 42.42 6.80
CA PRO A 219 10.10 41.33 7.41
C PRO A 219 10.78 40.45 6.35
N GLU A 220 12.07 40.19 6.51
CA GLU A 220 12.88 39.45 5.53
C GLU A 220 12.90 37.95 5.89
N LYS A 221 12.50 37.08 4.95
CA LYS A 221 12.53 35.62 5.15
C LYS A 221 13.92 35.02 5.00
N ASP A 222 14.77 35.61 4.17
CA ASP A 222 16.11 35.10 3.88
C ASP A 222 17.14 35.63 4.89
N ILE A 223 17.32 34.89 5.98
CA ILE A 223 18.17 35.31 7.11
C ILE A 223 19.65 35.33 6.67
N LEU A 224 20.08 34.38 5.82
CA LEU A 224 21.44 34.38 5.27
C LEU A 224 21.70 35.62 4.40
N LEU A 225 20.78 35.97 3.50
CA LEU A 225 20.87 37.16 2.66
C LEU A 225 20.89 38.44 3.49
N PHE A 226 20.05 38.52 4.53
CA PHE A 226 20.02 39.67 5.45
C PHE A 226 21.36 39.84 6.17
N LEU A 227 21.89 38.78 6.77
CA LEU A 227 23.18 38.79 7.47
C LEU A 227 24.34 39.15 6.52
N MET A 228 24.39 38.53 5.34
CA MET A 228 25.42 38.78 4.31
C MET A 228 25.44 40.24 3.83
N ARG A 229 24.25 40.83 3.62
CA ARG A 229 24.09 42.24 3.21
C ARG A 229 24.41 43.21 4.34
N TYR A 230 23.88 42.98 5.55
CA TYR A 230 23.76 44.03 6.57
C TYR A 230 24.57 43.83 7.87
N ALA A 231 25.14 42.64 8.13
CA ALA A 231 25.94 42.45 9.35
C ALA A 231 27.20 43.34 9.31
N PRO A 232 27.49 44.11 10.38
CA PRO A 232 28.46 45.22 10.32
C PRO A 232 29.92 44.80 10.48
N HIS A 233 30.20 43.65 11.11
CA HIS A 233 31.55 43.15 11.44
C HIS A 233 32.06 42.07 10.49
N LEU A 234 31.17 41.43 9.70
CA LEU A 234 31.53 40.31 8.83
C LEU A 234 32.57 40.71 7.78
N GLN A 235 33.70 39.99 7.80
CA GLN A 235 34.80 40.11 6.86
C GLN A 235 34.41 39.59 5.46
N PRO A 236 35.15 39.94 4.39
CA PRO A 236 34.83 39.48 3.04
C PRO A 236 34.71 37.96 2.91
N TRP A 237 35.61 37.20 3.53
CA TRP A 237 35.57 35.73 3.52
C TRP A 237 34.39 35.14 4.30
N GLN A 238 33.95 35.81 5.37
CA GLN A 238 32.79 35.41 6.17
C GLN A 238 31.48 35.63 5.40
N ARG A 239 31.38 36.74 4.65
CA ARG A 239 30.25 36.98 3.73
C ARG A 239 30.22 35.94 2.62
N ASP A 240 31.39 35.57 2.09
CA ASP A 240 31.50 34.55 1.05
C ASP A 240 31.07 33.15 1.52
N ILE A 241 31.41 32.75 2.75
CA ILE A 241 30.91 31.48 3.31
C ILE A 241 29.38 31.49 3.43
N ILE A 242 28.76 32.61 3.77
CA ILE A 242 27.29 32.74 3.76
C ILE A 242 26.75 32.64 2.33
N GLU A 243 27.41 33.25 1.34
CA GLU A 243 27.04 33.16 -0.08
C GLU A 243 27.11 31.70 -0.59
N ILE A 244 28.17 30.97 -0.23
CA ILE A 244 28.39 29.55 -0.54
C ILE A 244 27.26 28.68 0.04
N VAL A 245 27.01 28.76 1.36
CA VAL A 245 25.97 27.97 2.03
C VAL A 245 24.59 28.28 1.46
N ARG A 246 24.28 29.56 1.25
CA ARG A 246 23.00 30.00 0.64
C ARG A 246 22.83 29.47 -0.78
N THR A 247 23.87 29.55 -1.61
CA THR A 247 23.84 29.11 -3.02
C THR A 247 23.63 27.60 -3.13
N GLU A 248 24.19 26.82 -2.21
CA GLU A 248 23.97 25.38 -2.14
C GLU A 248 22.58 25.01 -1.65
N MET A 249 22.06 25.68 -0.62
CA MET A 249 20.69 25.41 -0.15
C MET A 249 19.62 25.80 -1.18
N LEU A 250 19.82 26.86 -1.97
CA LEU A 250 18.98 27.21 -3.11
C LEU A 250 18.96 26.12 -4.21
N TYR A 251 19.98 25.27 -4.30
CA TYR A 251 20.00 24.14 -5.23
C TYR A 251 19.23 22.91 -4.71
N PHE A 252 19.29 22.64 -3.40
CA PHE A 252 18.58 21.48 -2.80
C PHE A 252 17.08 21.72 -2.60
N ILE A 253 16.63 22.98 -2.53
CA ILE A 253 15.21 23.36 -2.33
C ILE A 253 14.24 22.62 -3.27
N PRO A 254 14.39 22.61 -4.60
CA PRO A 254 13.41 21.98 -5.47
C PRO A 254 13.28 20.46 -5.26
N GLN A 255 14.40 19.77 -4.98
CA GLN A 255 14.41 18.35 -4.64
C GLN A 255 13.61 18.06 -3.36
N ALA A 256 13.67 18.97 -2.37
CA ALA A 256 12.89 18.88 -1.14
C ALA A 256 11.42 19.33 -1.31
N GLN A 257 11.09 20.06 -2.40
CA GLN A 257 9.74 20.51 -2.72
C GLN A 257 8.92 19.51 -3.53
N THR A 258 9.51 18.53 -4.21
CA THR A 258 8.82 17.64 -5.18
C THR A 258 9.04 16.15 -4.94
N LYS A 259 9.39 15.76 -3.71
CA LYS A 259 9.83 14.42 -3.34
C LYS A 259 8.70 13.38 -3.32
N VAL A 260 7.46 13.79 -3.05
CA VAL A 260 6.29 12.90 -3.11
C VAL A 260 5.82 12.75 -4.56
N MET A 261 5.83 13.82 -5.35
CA MET A 261 5.43 13.77 -6.77
C MET A 261 6.25 12.77 -7.58
N ASN A 262 7.55 12.73 -7.38
CA ASN A 262 8.56 12.11 -8.24
C ASN A 262 8.43 10.56 -8.46
N GLU A 263 7.42 9.85 -7.90
CA GLU A 263 7.62 8.46 -7.43
C GLU A 263 6.54 7.31 -7.62
N GLY A 264 5.43 7.30 -8.43
CA GLY A 264 4.58 6.04 -8.51
C GLY A 264 3.23 5.78 -9.32
N TRP A 265 2.55 4.56 -9.17
CA TRP A 265 1.61 3.89 -10.15
C TRP A 265 0.45 2.73 -10.05
N ALA A 266 0.06 1.84 -9.06
CA ALA A 266 -0.96 0.69 -9.27
C ALA A 266 -1.63 -0.14 -8.05
N CYS A 267 -2.81 -0.85 -8.17
CA CYS A 267 -3.46 -1.81 -7.14
C CYS A 267 -4.57 -2.88 -7.60
N LEU A 268 -5.12 -3.82 -6.73
CA LEU A 268 -6.22 -4.88 -6.94
C LEU A 268 -7.25 -5.15 -5.75
N THR A 269 -8.02 -6.30 -5.66
CA THR A 269 -9.23 -6.67 -4.79
C THR A 269 -9.32 -7.97 -3.92
N GLY A 270 -10.30 -8.01 -2.97
CA GLY A 270 -10.42 -8.92 -1.79
C GLY A 270 -11.23 -10.25 -1.75
N GLU A 271 -12.50 -10.35 -2.18
CA GLU A 271 -13.24 -11.66 -2.13
C GLU A 271 -12.84 -12.63 -3.27
N SER A 272 -11.87 -12.20 -4.10
CA SER A 272 -11.33 -12.92 -5.25
C SER A 272 -10.59 -14.21 -4.85
N LEU A 273 -10.78 -15.28 -5.62
CA LEU A 273 -10.11 -16.57 -5.43
C LEU A 273 -8.78 -16.60 -6.21
N VAL A 274 -7.66 -16.52 -5.49
CA VAL A 274 -6.30 -16.62 -6.04
C VAL A 274 -5.89 -18.08 -6.12
N LEU A 275 -5.28 -18.48 -7.24
CA LEU A 275 -4.75 -19.83 -7.46
C LEU A 275 -3.36 -19.97 -6.83
N THR A 276 -3.24 -20.77 -5.77
CA THR A 276 -2.00 -20.94 -5.00
C THR A 276 -1.57 -22.40 -4.92
N GLU A 277 -0.29 -22.67 -4.60
CA GLU A 277 0.17 -24.03 -4.25
C GLU A 277 -0.56 -24.62 -3.05
N ARG A 278 -1.10 -23.76 -2.18
CA ARG A 278 -1.94 -24.09 -1.03
C ARG A 278 -3.41 -24.21 -1.42
N GLY A 279 -3.71 -24.33 -2.72
CA GLY A 279 -5.05 -24.45 -3.30
C GLY A 279 -5.66 -23.10 -3.67
N LEU A 280 -6.97 -23.06 -3.89
CA LEU A 280 -7.67 -21.80 -4.10
C LEU A 280 -7.89 -21.09 -2.75
N LEU A 281 -7.25 -19.95 -2.57
CA LEU A 281 -7.40 -19.09 -1.40
C LEU A 281 -8.20 -17.85 -1.77
N ARG A 282 -9.12 -17.41 -0.89
CA ARG A 282 -9.67 -16.05 -1.00
C ARG A 282 -8.59 -15.06 -0.61
N TYR A 283 -8.62 -13.87 -1.22
CA TYR A 283 -7.58 -12.86 -1.05
C TYR A 283 -7.45 -12.37 0.40
N ASP A 284 -8.57 -12.29 1.13
CA ASP A 284 -8.59 -12.02 2.57
C ASP A 284 -7.74 -13.02 3.38
N THR A 285 -7.96 -14.30 3.13
CA THR A 285 -7.33 -15.45 3.77
C THR A 285 -5.87 -15.56 3.36
N LEU A 286 -5.56 -15.28 2.09
CA LEU A 286 -4.18 -15.23 1.57
C LEU A 286 -3.40 -14.09 2.25
N HIS A 287 -3.99 -12.90 2.31
CA HIS A 287 -3.43 -11.75 3.02
C HIS A 287 -3.23 -12.03 4.51
N GLU A 288 -4.12 -12.76 5.19
CA GLU A 288 -3.96 -13.20 6.58
C GLU A 288 -2.85 -14.24 6.79
N LEU A 289 -2.66 -15.20 5.87
CA LEU A 289 -1.57 -16.18 5.94
C LEU A 289 -0.20 -15.49 5.76
N LEU A 290 -0.09 -14.63 4.75
CA LEU A 290 1.11 -13.82 4.51
C LEU A 290 1.38 -12.83 5.66
N ALA A 291 0.36 -12.44 6.44
CA ALA A 291 0.54 -11.64 7.67
C ALA A 291 1.34 -12.37 8.76
N GLN A 292 1.30 -13.70 8.76
CA GLN A 292 1.92 -14.57 9.76
C GLN A 292 3.35 -14.97 9.37
N GLY A 293 3.89 -14.39 8.28
CA GLY A 293 5.21 -14.73 7.74
C GLY A 293 5.24 -16.03 6.94
N GLU A 294 4.08 -16.57 6.55
CA GLU A 294 3.99 -17.79 5.77
C GLU A 294 4.26 -17.53 4.27
N GLY A 295 5.31 -18.15 3.72
CA GLY A 295 5.54 -18.19 2.28
C GLY A 295 4.43 -18.95 1.54
N VAL A 296 4.02 -18.42 0.39
CA VAL A 296 3.00 -18.99 -0.51
C VAL A 296 3.40 -18.69 -1.96
N THR A 297 3.33 -19.68 -2.86
CA THR A 297 3.43 -19.47 -4.32
C THR A 297 2.06 -19.49 -5.03
N VAL A 298 1.95 -18.76 -6.15
CA VAL A 298 0.73 -18.60 -6.97
C VAL A 298 0.93 -18.99 -8.43
N GLY A 299 -0.14 -19.40 -9.10
CA GLY A 299 -0.13 -19.68 -10.54
C GLY A 299 -0.07 -18.40 -11.37
N SER A 300 0.72 -18.42 -12.45
CA SER A 300 0.98 -17.28 -13.34
C SER A 300 0.19 -17.30 -14.66
N GLY A 301 -0.65 -18.32 -14.89
CA GLY A 301 -1.57 -18.42 -16.03
C GLY A 301 -1.06 -19.25 -17.21
N ASN A 302 0.07 -19.93 -17.03
CA ASN A 302 0.68 -20.86 -17.99
C ASN A 302 1.18 -22.16 -17.31
N GLY A 303 0.70 -22.47 -16.10
CA GLY A 303 1.15 -23.61 -15.30
C GLY A 303 2.46 -23.42 -14.52
N ALA A 304 3.15 -22.28 -14.63
CA ALA A 304 4.27 -21.94 -13.76
C ALA A 304 3.79 -21.39 -12.38
N ARG A 305 4.73 -21.25 -11.43
CA ARG A 305 4.47 -20.84 -10.03
C ARG A 305 5.43 -19.75 -9.58
N ASP A 306 4.92 -18.74 -8.87
CA ASP A 306 5.68 -17.58 -8.40
C ASP A 306 5.46 -17.34 -6.91
N SER A 307 6.52 -17.10 -6.13
CA SER A 307 6.40 -16.73 -4.71
C SER A 307 5.75 -15.37 -4.55
N ILE A 308 4.90 -15.21 -3.53
CA ILE A 308 4.41 -13.88 -3.11
C ILE A 308 5.47 -13.22 -2.23
N THR A 309 5.86 -11.99 -2.56
CA THR A 309 6.85 -11.20 -1.80
C THR A 309 6.22 -10.17 -0.87
N ASP A 310 5.11 -9.56 -1.25
CA ASP A 310 4.38 -8.56 -0.43
C ASP A 310 2.87 -8.62 -0.67
N ARG A 311 2.10 -8.00 0.23
CA ARG A 311 0.64 -7.98 0.27
C ARG A 311 0.12 -6.58 0.64
N HIS A 312 -1.00 -6.19 0.05
CA HIS A 312 -1.56 -4.85 0.20
C HIS A 312 -3.07 -4.92 0.47
N VAL A 313 -3.60 -3.93 1.18
CA VAL A 313 -5.04 -3.71 1.41
C VAL A 313 -5.32 -2.21 1.29
N ARG A 314 -6.37 -1.87 0.54
CA ARG A 314 -6.95 -0.53 0.35
C ARG A 314 -8.45 -0.66 0.61
N ARG A 315 -8.98 0.05 1.60
CA ARG A 315 -10.37 -0.16 2.05
C ARG A 315 -11.36 0.78 1.35
N ASN A 316 -12.56 0.28 1.05
CA ASN A 316 -13.65 1.02 0.39
C ASN A 316 -13.25 1.71 -0.93
N ALA A 317 -12.45 1.06 -1.77
CA ALA A 317 -12.14 1.60 -3.09
C ALA A 317 -13.31 1.43 -4.06
N SER A 318 -13.38 2.30 -5.07
CA SER A 318 -14.21 2.11 -6.25
C SER A 318 -13.85 0.79 -6.96
N THR A 319 -14.85 -0.05 -7.20
CA THR A 319 -14.69 -1.36 -7.87
C THR A 319 -15.45 -1.44 -9.18
N ILE A 320 -14.88 -2.20 -10.10
CA ILE A 320 -15.55 -2.69 -11.30
C ILE A 320 -15.68 -4.21 -11.21
N ARG A 321 -16.93 -4.64 -11.32
CA ARG A 321 -17.39 -6.01 -11.26
C ARG A 321 -17.83 -6.45 -12.65
N LEU A 322 -16.92 -7.07 -13.40
CA LEU A 322 -17.21 -7.63 -14.71
C LEU A 322 -17.77 -9.05 -14.60
N ARG A 323 -18.61 -9.42 -15.56
CA ARG A 323 -19.12 -10.78 -15.76
C ARG A 323 -18.91 -11.20 -17.20
N THR A 324 -18.48 -12.45 -17.40
CA THR A 324 -18.17 -12.99 -18.73
C THR A 324 -19.28 -13.90 -19.29
N ARG A 325 -19.18 -14.29 -20.56
CA ARG A 325 -20.17 -15.09 -21.33
C ARG A 325 -20.17 -16.58 -20.98
N ARG A 326 -19.17 -17.07 -20.23
CA ARG A 326 -19.21 -18.32 -19.47
C ARG A 326 -19.75 -18.15 -18.06
N GLY A 327 -19.92 -16.92 -17.58
CA GLY A 327 -20.51 -16.60 -16.27
C GLY A 327 -19.52 -16.45 -15.12
N LEU A 328 -18.22 -16.34 -15.40
CA LEU A 328 -17.22 -15.92 -14.43
C LEU A 328 -17.53 -14.49 -13.96
N VAL A 329 -17.11 -14.16 -12.75
CA VAL A 329 -17.19 -12.81 -12.18
C VAL A 329 -15.83 -12.48 -11.59
N LEU A 330 -15.31 -11.32 -11.98
CA LEU A 330 -14.18 -10.67 -11.35
C LEU A 330 -14.67 -9.31 -10.86
N GLU A 331 -14.33 -8.97 -9.63
CA GLU A 331 -14.48 -7.63 -9.09
C GLU A 331 -13.08 -7.13 -8.73
N GLY A 332 -12.69 -5.96 -9.24
CA GLY A 332 -11.35 -5.37 -9.10
C GLY A 332 -11.41 -3.85 -8.92
N ALA A 333 -10.33 -3.21 -8.50
CA ALA A 333 -10.26 -1.75 -8.48
C ALA A 333 -10.20 -1.20 -9.92
N ASP A 334 -10.76 0.00 -10.16
CA ASP A 334 -10.91 0.59 -11.51
C ASP A 334 -9.62 0.60 -12.36
N GLU A 335 -8.48 0.88 -11.72
CA GLU A 335 -7.15 0.96 -12.35
C GLU A 335 -6.49 -0.40 -12.59
N HIS A 336 -7.03 -1.48 -12.02
CA HIS A 336 -6.33 -2.77 -12.04
C HIS A 336 -6.25 -3.33 -13.45
N LYS A 337 -5.07 -3.83 -13.85
CA LYS A 337 -4.81 -4.29 -15.22
C LYS A 337 -5.03 -5.79 -15.37
N LEU A 338 -6.04 -6.13 -16.14
CA LEU A 338 -6.31 -7.49 -16.58
C LEU A 338 -5.60 -7.77 -17.90
N ASN A 339 -5.13 -9.01 -18.09
CA ASN A 339 -4.73 -9.47 -19.41
C ASN A 339 -5.97 -9.63 -20.32
N THR A 340 -5.88 -9.15 -21.56
CA THR A 340 -6.95 -9.29 -22.59
C THR A 340 -6.43 -9.84 -23.92
N GLY A 341 -5.25 -10.45 -23.91
CA GLY A 341 -4.51 -10.92 -25.10
C GLY A 341 -3.04 -11.11 -24.75
N PRO A 342 -2.25 -11.85 -25.56
CA PRO A 342 -0.89 -12.30 -25.22
C PRO A 342 -0.04 -11.23 -24.51
N ASP A 343 0.02 -10.04 -25.10
CA ASP A 343 0.81 -8.90 -24.62
C ASP A 343 -0.08 -7.68 -24.26
N GLN A 344 -1.41 -7.85 -24.20
CA GLN A 344 -2.36 -6.76 -24.02
C GLN A 344 -2.90 -6.70 -22.58
N TRP A 345 -2.65 -5.56 -21.91
CA TRP A 345 -3.09 -5.30 -20.54
C TRP A 345 -4.01 -4.07 -20.48
N VAL A 346 -5.22 -4.24 -19.94
CA VAL A 346 -6.27 -3.20 -19.93
C VAL A 346 -6.78 -3.01 -18.51
N ALA A 347 -6.88 -1.75 -18.05
CA ALA A 347 -7.45 -1.44 -16.74
C ALA A 347 -8.95 -1.79 -16.72
N LEU A 348 -9.49 -2.25 -15.59
CA LEU A 348 -10.89 -2.69 -15.52
C LEU A 348 -11.90 -1.60 -15.93
N LYS A 349 -11.57 -0.31 -15.74
CA LYS A 349 -12.33 0.86 -16.23
C LYS A 349 -12.43 0.96 -17.76
N ASP A 350 -11.42 0.45 -18.48
CA ASP A 350 -11.29 0.58 -19.93
C ASP A 350 -11.75 -0.68 -20.69
N ILE A 351 -12.00 -1.77 -19.95
CA ILE A 351 -12.60 -3.00 -20.49
C ILE A 351 -14.03 -2.74 -20.95
N LYS A 352 -14.38 -3.28 -22.13
CA LYS A 352 -15.69 -3.07 -22.76
C LYS A 352 -16.50 -4.36 -22.87
N VAL A 353 -17.82 -4.24 -22.78
CA VAL A 353 -18.74 -5.34 -23.13
C VAL A 353 -18.51 -5.74 -24.58
N GLY A 354 -18.35 -7.04 -24.85
CA GLY A 354 -17.92 -7.60 -26.13
C GLY A 354 -16.40 -7.82 -26.27
N GLN A 355 -15.57 -7.34 -25.34
CA GLN A 355 -14.13 -7.62 -25.31
C GLN A 355 -13.86 -9.05 -24.84
N SER A 356 -12.88 -9.71 -25.45
CA SER A 356 -12.45 -11.06 -25.05
C SER A 356 -11.31 -11.00 -24.03
N ILE A 357 -11.33 -11.92 -23.07
CA ILE A 357 -10.34 -12.10 -22.00
C ILE A 357 -9.83 -13.55 -22.09
N PRO A 358 -8.51 -13.82 -22.14
CA PRO A 358 -7.98 -15.16 -22.00
C PRO A 358 -8.13 -15.64 -20.55
N LEU A 359 -8.61 -16.86 -20.38
CA LEU A 359 -8.75 -17.50 -19.07
C LEU A 359 -7.55 -18.39 -18.76
N SER A 360 -7.23 -18.48 -17.48
CA SER A 360 -6.35 -19.52 -16.93
C SER A 360 -7.08 -20.86 -17.02
N VAL A 361 -6.51 -21.83 -17.74
CA VAL A 361 -7.14 -23.14 -17.99
C VAL A 361 -6.09 -24.24 -17.91
N GLY A 362 -6.22 -25.12 -16.91
CA GLY A 362 -5.40 -26.33 -16.80
C GLY A 362 -4.02 -26.13 -16.17
N ASP A 363 -3.77 -25.01 -15.47
CA ASP A 363 -2.57 -24.78 -14.66
C ASP A 363 -2.29 -25.93 -13.68
N ASN A 364 -3.35 -26.64 -13.23
CA ASN A 364 -3.28 -27.87 -12.44
C ASN A 364 -2.41 -27.72 -11.18
N LEU A 365 -2.48 -26.54 -10.55
CA LEU A 365 -1.76 -26.21 -9.33
C LEU A 365 -2.54 -26.74 -8.12
N TRP A 366 -1.99 -27.73 -7.42
CA TRP A 366 -2.66 -28.41 -6.30
C TRP A 366 -1.72 -28.60 -5.10
N PRO A 367 -2.25 -28.57 -3.87
CA PRO A 367 -1.53 -29.00 -2.68
C PRO A 367 -1.11 -30.47 -2.76
N GLU A 368 0.05 -30.78 -2.19
CA GLU A 368 0.53 -32.16 -2.04
C GLU A 368 0.16 -32.77 -0.67
N GLN A 369 0.06 -31.93 0.37
CA GLN A 369 -0.22 -32.35 1.74
C GLN A 369 -1.72 -32.28 2.07
N LEU A 370 -2.21 -33.23 2.88
CA LEU A 370 -3.59 -33.19 3.39
C LEU A 370 -3.72 -32.07 4.43
N VAL A 371 -4.81 -31.30 4.37
CA VAL A 371 -5.07 -30.24 5.36
C VAL A 371 -5.25 -30.88 6.75
N PRO A 372 -4.47 -30.48 7.77
CA PRO A 372 -4.66 -30.98 9.13
C PRO A 372 -5.96 -30.44 9.71
N ILE A 373 -6.69 -31.29 10.42
CA ILE A 373 -7.85 -30.90 11.20
C ILE A 373 -7.33 -30.52 12.59
N ALA A 374 -7.41 -29.24 12.93
CA ALA A 374 -7.01 -28.76 14.24
C ALA A 374 -7.78 -29.54 15.32
N SER A 375 -7.04 -30.24 16.20
CA SER A 375 -7.62 -31.09 17.23
C SER A 375 -8.69 -30.32 18.00
N PRO A 376 -9.95 -30.78 18.05
CA PRO A 376 -10.94 -30.14 18.90
C PRO A 376 -10.40 -30.22 20.33
N VAL A 377 -10.27 -29.07 21.00
CA VAL A 377 -9.86 -29.03 22.40
C VAL A 377 -10.86 -29.91 23.15
N SER A 378 -10.36 -30.91 23.89
CA SER A 378 -11.17 -31.84 24.69
C SER A 378 -11.77 -31.16 25.91
N ILE A 379 -12.53 -30.09 25.69
CA ILE A 379 -13.44 -29.47 26.64
C ILE A 379 -14.60 -30.45 26.83
N VAL A 380 -14.37 -31.45 27.68
CA VAL A 380 -15.43 -32.23 28.29
C VAL A 380 -16.18 -31.27 29.22
N ALA A 381 -17.07 -30.48 28.62
CA ALA A 381 -17.91 -29.53 29.32
C ALA A 381 -18.66 -30.30 30.43
N PRO A 382 -18.51 -29.90 31.72
CA PRO A 382 -19.00 -30.71 32.83
C PRO A 382 -20.48 -31.03 32.69
N THR A 383 -20.84 -32.28 32.98
CA THR A 383 -22.22 -32.76 32.96
C THR A 383 -22.80 -32.76 34.37
N VAL A 384 -24.10 -33.01 34.50
CA VAL A 384 -24.71 -33.21 35.85
C VAL A 384 -24.12 -34.45 36.55
N VAL A 385 -23.51 -35.39 35.81
CA VAL A 385 -22.82 -36.56 36.37
C VAL A 385 -21.53 -36.14 37.06
N ASP A 386 -20.75 -35.25 36.44
CA ASP A 386 -19.48 -34.76 37.00
C ASP A 386 -19.72 -33.90 38.25
N VAL A 387 -20.75 -33.05 38.24
CA VAL A 387 -21.20 -32.30 39.42
C VAL A 387 -21.68 -33.25 40.54
N ALA A 388 -22.41 -34.31 40.20
CA ALA A 388 -22.89 -35.30 41.16
C ALA A 388 -21.74 -36.08 41.81
N GLN A 389 -20.75 -36.47 41.01
CA GLN A 389 -19.54 -37.14 41.47
C GLN A 389 -18.68 -36.22 42.36
N ALA A 390 -18.46 -34.97 41.95
CA ALA A 390 -17.70 -33.98 42.72
C ALA A 390 -18.38 -33.59 44.04
N ALA A 391 -19.71 -33.52 44.08
CA ALA A 391 -20.48 -33.26 45.31
C ALA A 391 -20.67 -34.50 46.21
N GLY A 392 -20.38 -35.71 45.70
CA GLY A 392 -20.62 -36.97 46.40
C GLY A 392 -22.10 -37.28 46.62
N VAL A 393 -22.95 -37.10 45.59
CA VAL A 393 -24.40 -37.33 45.64
C VAL A 393 -24.92 -37.96 44.35
N GLY A 394 -26.18 -38.42 44.34
CA GLY A 394 -26.84 -38.88 43.12
C GLY A 394 -27.22 -37.74 42.17
N VAL A 395 -27.20 -38.01 40.86
CA VAL A 395 -27.61 -37.08 39.78
C VAL A 395 -29.02 -36.48 40.01
N HIS A 396 -29.94 -37.25 40.60
CA HIS A 396 -31.28 -36.76 40.96
C HIS A 396 -31.27 -35.75 42.13
N THR A 397 -30.34 -35.87 43.08
CA THR A 397 -30.16 -34.89 44.16
C THR A 397 -29.66 -33.55 43.61
N VAL A 398 -28.72 -33.59 42.66
CA VAL A 398 -28.27 -32.40 41.92
C VAL A 398 -29.43 -31.75 41.17
N TYR A 399 -30.25 -32.54 40.46
CA TYR A 399 -31.45 -32.04 39.77
C TYR A 399 -32.43 -31.32 40.70
N LEU A 400 -32.74 -31.89 41.86
CA LEU A 400 -33.65 -31.28 42.83
C LEU A 400 -33.11 -29.93 43.32
N SER A 401 -31.82 -29.86 43.65
CA SER A 401 -31.16 -28.63 44.09
C SER A 401 -31.11 -27.57 42.98
N MET A 402 -30.78 -27.96 41.74
CA MET A 402 -30.82 -27.08 40.56
C MET A 402 -32.24 -26.60 40.20
N SER A 403 -33.27 -27.35 40.59
CA SER A 403 -34.68 -27.01 40.37
C SER A 403 -35.28 -26.13 41.49
N GLY A 404 -34.45 -25.52 42.34
CA GLY A 404 -34.87 -24.63 43.42
C GLY A 404 -35.56 -25.33 44.61
N LYS A 405 -35.46 -26.65 44.72
CA LYS A 405 -35.92 -27.39 45.91
C LYS A 405 -34.78 -27.51 46.93
N THR A 406 -35.10 -27.33 48.20
CA THR A 406 -34.15 -27.49 49.30
C THR A 406 -33.59 -28.91 49.34
N THR A 407 -32.26 -29.06 49.35
CA THR A 407 -31.57 -30.35 49.53
C THR A 407 -30.52 -30.25 50.64
N PHE A 408 -30.26 -31.36 51.32
CA PHE A 408 -29.25 -31.48 52.39
C PHE A 408 -27.79 -31.34 51.90
N ALA A 409 -27.57 -31.15 50.61
CA ALA A 409 -26.26 -31.05 49.98
C ALA A 409 -26.10 -29.78 49.14
N ALA A 410 -27.00 -28.80 49.27
CA ALA A 410 -27.03 -27.59 48.44
C ALA A 410 -25.67 -26.88 48.37
N ASP A 411 -25.00 -26.68 49.51
CA ASP A 411 -23.70 -26.00 49.58
C ASP A 411 -22.57 -26.81 48.90
N ARG A 412 -22.58 -28.14 49.07
CA ARG A 412 -21.65 -29.04 48.36
C ARG A 412 -21.89 -29.05 46.86
N ILE A 413 -23.15 -29.00 46.43
CA ILE A 413 -23.53 -28.92 45.01
C ILE A 413 -23.13 -27.57 44.42
N ALA A 414 -23.28 -26.46 45.17
CA ALA A 414 -22.83 -25.14 44.76
C ALA A 414 -21.29 -25.09 44.61
N SER A 415 -20.54 -25.58 45.59
CA SER A 415 -19.08 -25.71 45.49
C SER A 415 -18.64 -26.62 44.33
N ALA A 416 -19.35 -27.73 44.08
CA ALA A 416 -19.06 -28.63 42.95
C ALA A 416 -19.36 -28.01 41.58
N ILE A 417 -20.42 -27.20 41.46
CA ILE A 417 -20.69 -26.42 40.24
C ILE A 417 -19.55 -25.42 40.00
N GLN A 418 -19.09 -24.73 41.05
CA GLN A 418 -18.00 -23.75 40.96
C GLN A 418 -16.64 -24.40 40.66
N SER A 419 -16.32 -25.56 41.25
CA SER A 419 -15.03 -26.24 41.05
C SER A 419 -14.94 -27.01 39.74
N THR A 420 -16.06 -27.53 39.21
CA THR A 420 -16.10 -28.13 37.87
C THR A 420 -16.19 -27.08 36.75
N GLY A 421 -16.74 -25.89 37.03
CA GLY A 421 -17.07 -24.91 36.00
C GLY A 421 -18.36 -25.23 35.24
N TYR A 422 -19.27 -25.99 35.86
CA TYR A 422 -20.53 -26.41 35.23
C TYR A 422 -21.40 -25.22 34.82
N GLN A 423 -21.83 -25.18 33.55
CA GLN A 423 -22.76 -24.18 33.03
C GLN A 423 -24.10 -24.81 32.63
N PHE A 424 -25.19 -24.11 32.91
CA PHE A 424 -26.54 -24.56 32.56
C PHE A 424 -26.79 -24.49 31.06
N GLY A 425 -27.51 -25.48 30.53
CA GLY A 425 -28.00 -25.44 29.16
C GLY A 425 -29.06 -24.37 28.93
N ASN A 426 -29.31 -24.05 27.65
CA ASN A 426 -30.28 -23.04 27.23
C ASN A 426 -31.62 -23.13 27.99
N LYS A 427 -32.08 -21.97 28.50
CA LYS A 427 -33.24 -21.82 29.40
C LYS A 427 -33.08 -22.49 30.79
N GLY A 428 -31.86 -22.56 31.31
CA GLY A 428 -31.57 -23.04 32.67
C GLY A 428 -31.76 -24.56 32.85
N LYS A 429 -31.81 -25.33 31.76
CA LYS A 429 -32.02 -26.79 31.84
C LYS A 429 -30.69 -27.52 32.06
N PRO A 430 -30.65 -28.55 32.94
CA PRO A 430 -29.42 -29.30 33.15
C PRO A 430 -29.07 -30.14 31.92
N LEU A 431 -27.77 -30.18 31.59
CA LEU A 431 -27.20 -30.98 30.50
C LEU A 431 -27.02 -32.45 30.92
N TYR A 432 -27.88 -33.33 30.39
CA TYR A 432 -27.84 -34.77 30.63
C TYR A 432 -27.27 -35.54 29.43
N GLY A 433 -26.22 -36.33 29.68
CA GLY A 433 -25.63 -37.27 28.73
C GLY A 433 -24.11 -37.36 28.90
N GLN A 434 -23.54 -38.56 28.75
CA GLN A 434 -22.09 -38.70 28.56
C GLN A 434 -21.72 -38.14 27.18
N ARG A 435 -20.75 -37.22 27.11
CA ARG A 435 -19.99 -37.02 25.86
C ARG A 435 -19.09 -38.25 25.70
N LEU A 436 -19.51 -39.21 24.88
CA LEU A 436 -18.61 -40.29 24.45
C LEU A 436 -17.41 -39.69 23.70
N PRO A 437 -16.19 -40.23 23.88
CA PRO A 437 -15.04 -39.79 23.12
C PRO A 437 -15.27 -40.13 21.64
N LEU A 438 -15.18 -39.12 20.78
CA LEU A 438 -15.21 -39.30 19.34
C LEU A 438 -13.84 -39.77 18.87
N VAL A 439 -13.82 -40.73 17.94
CA VAL A 439 -12.73 -40.74 16.96
C VAL A 439 -12.98 -39.55 16.04
N THR A 440 -12.00 -38.67 15.88
CA THR A 440 -12.05 -37.57 14.92
C THR A 440 -10.92 -37.73 13.91
N PRO A 441 -11.18 -37.56 12.59
CA PRO A 441 -10.10 -37.57 11.61
C PRO A 441 -9.11 -36.44 11.90
N THR A 442 -7.82 -36.74 11.83
CA THR A 442 -6.74 -35.77 12.09
C THR A 442 -6.41 -34.89 10.88
N HIS A 443 -6.88 -35.29 9.69
CA HIS A 443 -6.64 -34.62 8.41
C HIS A 443 -7.88 -34.74 7.52
N VAL A 444 -8.03 -33.83 6.56
CA VAL A 444 -9.09 -33.85 5.54
C VAL A 444 -8.77 -34.93 4.50
N THR A 445 -9.19 -36.16 4.77
CA THR A 445 -9.04 -37.30 3.86
C THR A 445 -10.07 -37.28 2.73
N ALA A 446 -9.86 -38.08 1.69
CA ALA A 446 -10.83 -38.25 0.61
C ALA A 446 -12.21 -38.71 1.11
N SER A 447 -12.28 -39.63 2.08
CA SER A 447 -13.53 -40.08 2.71
C SER A 447 -14.23 -38.95 3.50
N PHE A 448 -13.46 -38.11 4.20
CA PHE A 448 -14.02 -36.95 4.92
C PHE A 448 -14.53 -35.89 3.95
N ALA A 449 -13.85 -35.68 2.82
CA ALA A 449 -14.28 -34.81 1.74
C ALA A 449 -15.52 -35.35 1.00
N GLU A 450 -15.64 -36.67 0.82
CA GLU A 450 -16.83 -37.35 0.31
C GLU A 450 -18.05 -37.09 1.25
N PHE A 451 -17.86 -37.28 2.55
CA PHE A 451 -18.86 -36.95 3.58
C PHE A 451 -19.28 -35.46 3.55
N LEU A 452 -18.33 -34.54 3.41
CA LEU A 452 -18.62 -33.11 3.26
C LEU A 452 -19.35 -32.79 1.95
N GLY A 453 -19.07 -33.50 0.85
CA GLY A 453 -19.78 -33.35 -0.42
C GLY A 453 -21.27 -33.71 -0.29
N TYR A 454 -21.56 -34.86 0.31
CA TYR A 454 -22.94 -35.26 0.64
C TYR A 454 -23.63 -34.30 1.62
N LEU A 455 -22.90 -33.78 2.61
CA LEU A 455 -23.43 -32.82 3.60
C LEU A 455 -23.75 -31.44 2.97
N ILE A 456 -22.96 -31.00 2.00
CA ILE A 456 -23.13 -29.69 1.35
C ILE A 456 -24.16 -29.72 0.22
N GLY A 457 -24.35 -30.87 -0.44
CA GLY A 457 -25.55 -31.15 -1.26
C GLY A 457 -26.81 -31.35 -0.39
N ASP A 458 -27.40 -32.55 -0.43
CA ASP A 458 -28.65 -32.95 0.24
C ASP A 458 -28.57 -33.04 1.79
N GLY A 459 -27.45 -32.66 2.42
CA GLY A 459 -27.29 -32.64 3.87
C GLY A 459 -28.05 -31.52 4.59
N ASN A 460 -28.53 -31.85 5.81
CA ASN A 460 -29.25 -30.99 6.73
C ASN A 460 -28.66 -31.06 8.15
N ILE A 461 -28.73 -29.95 8.88
CA ILE A 461 -28.21 -29.81 10.25
C ILE A 461 -29.29 -29.19 11.15
N HIS A 462 -29.47 -29.77 12.34
CA HIS A 462 -30.37 -29.28 13.38
C HIS A 462 -29.60 -29.05 14.67
N VAL A 463 -28.90 -27.90 14.76
CA VAL A 463 -28.08 -27.48 15.91
C VAL A 463 -28.83 -27.62 17.24
N SER A 464 -30.10 -27.24 17.31
CA SER A 464 -30.92 -27.34 18.54
C SER A 464 -31.25 -28.76 19.01
N LYS A 465 -30.95 -29.78 18.19
CA LYS A 465 -31.10 -31.20 18.51
C LYS A 465 -29.76 -31.96 18.48
N ASN A 466 -28.65 -31.28 18.20
CA ASN A 466 -27.36 -31.87 17.84
C ASN A 466 -27.43 -32.89 16.69
N ALA A 467 -28.43 -32.78 15.81
CA ALA A 467 -28.68 -33.78 14.76
C ALA A 467 -28.05 -33.36 13.43
N ILE A 468 -27.40 -34.32 12.76
CA ILE A 468 -26.84 -34.20 11.42
C ILE A 468 -27.53 -35.26 10.56
N GLY A 469 -27.96 -34.88 9.35
CA GLY A 469 -28.70 -35.79 8.49
C GLY A 469 -28.41 -35.61 7.01
N TYR A 470 -28.59 -36.71 6.27
CA TYR A 470 -28.53 -36.78 4.81
C TYR A 470 -29.85 -37.38 4.30
N THR A 471 -30.34 -36.98 3.11
CA THR A 471 -31.67 -37.40 2.62
C THR A 471 -31.71 -37.51 1.09
N THR A 472 -31.59 -38.73 0.59
CA THR A 472 -31.41 -39.07 -0.84
C THR A 472 -32.50 -40.00 -1.39
N GLY A 473 -32.64 -40.06 -2.71
CA GLY A 473 -33.47 -41.06 -3.38
C GLY A 473 -32.76 -42.40 -3.57
N ASP A 474 -31.43 -42.38 -3.74
CA ASP A 474 -30.63 -43.56 -4.07
C ASP A 474 -30.13 -44.26 -2.80
N ARG A 475 -30.53 -45.53 -2.62
CA ARG A 475 -30.14 -46.31 -1.44
C ARG A 475 -28.62 -46.45 -1.32
N GLU A 476 -27.92 -46.66 -2.42
CA GLU A 476 -26.46 -46.78 -2.50
C GLU A 476 -25.74 -45.61 -1.80
N LEU A 477 -26.21 -44.38 -2.00
CA LEU A 477 -25.65 -43.18 -1.34
C LEU A 477 -26.03 -43.09 0.14
N ALA A 478 -27.20 -43.59 0.54
CA ALA A 478 -27.60 -43.64 1.95
C ALA A 478 -26.78 -44.67 2.72
N ASP A 479 -26.62 -45.88 2.17
CA ASP A 479 -25.78 -46.94 2.73
C ASP A 479 -24.31 -46.47 2.79
N ARG A 480 -23.79 -45.79 1.76
CA ARG A 480 -22.43 -45.19 1.76
C ARG A 480 -22.27 -44.04 2.77
N TYR A 481 -23.24 -43.14 2.90
CA TYR A 481 -23.17 -42.07 3.91
C TYR A 481 -23.22 -42.61 5.34
N ALA A 482 -24.03 -43.64 5.60
CA ALA A 482 -24.02 -44.37 6.86
C ALA A 482 -22.65 -45.01 7.16
N GLN A 483 -22.05 -45.68 6.16
CA GLN A 483 -20.71 -46.23 6.26
C GLN A 483 -19.67 -45.15 6.57
N LEU A 484 -19.71 -43.99 5.90
CA LEU A 484 -18.81 -42.86 6.18
C LEU A 484 -18.94 -42.33 7.62
N VAL A 485 -20.16 -42.25 8.16
CA VAL A 485 -20.39 -41.81 9.56
C VAL A 485 -19.79 -42.82 10.56
N LEU A 486 -19.84 -44.12 10.24
CA LEU A 486 -19.18 -45.16 11.04
C LEU A 486 -17.65 -45.12 10.90
N GLU A 487 -17.13 -44.99 9.67
CA GLU A 487 -15.69 -44.94 9.36
C GLU A 487 -15.00 -43.71 9.98
N LEU A 488 -15.64 -42.54 9.93
CA LEU A 488 -15.03 -41.26 10.33
C LEU A 488 -15.22 -40.94 11.81
N PHE A 489 -16.30 -41.41 12.44
CA PHE A 489 -16.71 -40.98 13.78
C PHE A 489 -16.97 -42.13 14.77
N ALA A 490 -16.91 -43.39 14.33
CA ALA A 490 -17.34 -44.57 15.09
C ALA A 490 -18.81 -44.49 15.58
N ILE A 491 -19.67 -43.79 14.83
CA ILE A 491 -21.10 -43.66 15.12
C ILE A 491 -21.88 -44.59 14.17
N GLU A 492 -22.65 -45.53 14.72
CA GLU A 492 -23.60 -46.31 13.93
C GLU A 492 -24.80 -45.43 13.54
N ALA A 493 -25.01 -45.24 12.24
CA ALA A 493 -26.13 -44.49 11.69
C ALA A 493 -26.88 -45.37 10.68
N VAL A 494 -28.17 -45.60 10.89
CA VAL A 494 -28.95 -46.54 10.08
C VAL A 494 -29.72 -45.80 8.96
N PRO A 495 -29.59 -46.21 7.70
CA PRO A 495 -30.46 -45.75 6.61
C PRO A 495 -31.93 -46.16 6.85
N THR A 496 -32.81 -45.16 6.95
CA THR A 496 -34.24 -45.35 7.18
C THR A 496 -35.05 -44.80 6.01
N TRP A 497 -36.16 -45.45 5.66
CA TRP A 497 -37.05 -44.98 4.59
C TRP A 497 -38.17 -44.10 5.16
N ASP A 498 -38.37 -42.91 4.60
CA ASP A 498 -39.37 -41.93 5.04
C ASP A 498 -40.34 -41.56 3.92
N ASP A 499 -41.45 -42.30 3.84
CA ASP A 499 -42.58 -42.11 2.92
C ASP A 499 -43.28 -40.74 3.02
N ARG A 500 -42.99 -39.95 4.07
CA ARG A 500 -43.66 -38.67 4.33
C ARG A 500 -43.01 -37.50 3.59
N THR A 501 -41.83 -37.72 2.99
CA THR A 501 -40.98 -36.65 2.44
C THR A 501 -41.50 -35.97 1.16
N LEU A 502 -42.36 -36.62 0.37
CA LEU A 502 -42.89 -36.07 -0.90
C LEU A 502 -44.42 -35.97 -0.94
N ASN A 503 -45.08 -35.66 0.20
CA ASN A 503 -46.54 -35.52 0.30
C ASN A 503 -47.32 -36.70 -0.32
N GLY A 504 -46.85 -37.93 -0.09
CA GLY A 504 -47.47 -39.17 -0.61
C GLY A 504 -47.08 -39.55 -2.04
N LYS A 505 -46.14 -38.85 -2.68
CA LYS A 505 -45.64 -39.19 -4.05
C LYS A 505 -44.34 -40.02 -4.06
N GLY A 506 -43.99 -40.63 -2.92
CA GLY A 506 -42.79 -41.44 -2.72
C GLY A 506 -42.06 -41.08 -1.43
N GLY A 507 -41.20 -41.99 -0.97
CA GLY A 507 -40.29 -41.73 0.15
C GLY A 507 -38.88 -41.31 -0.30
N ARG A 508 -38.02 -41.12 0.69
CA ARG A 508 -36.57 -40.96 0.53
C ARG A 508 -35.84 -41.75 1.62
N TRP A 509 -34.61 -42.17 1.34
CA TRP A 509 -33.71 -42.69 2.36
C TRP A 509 -33.13 -41.55 3.18
N ARG A 510 -33.17 -41.67 4.50
CA ARG A 510 -32.67 -40.70 5.47
C ARG A 510 -31.71 -41.40 6.43
N VAL A 511 -30.50 -40.86 6.51
CA VAL A 511 -29.51 -41.21 7.54
C VAL A 511 -29.44 -40.02 8.48
N VAL A 512 -29.67 -40.24 9.77
CA VAL A 512 -29.62 -39.18 10.79
C VAL A 512 -28.90 -39.70 12.02
N PHE A 513 -27.91 -38.94 12.49
CA PHE A 513 -27.16 -39.22 13.72
C PHE A 513 -27.08 -37.97 14.60
N TYR A 514 -26.72 -38.16 15.86
CA TYR A 514 -26.76 -37.11 16.89
C TYR A 514 -25.40 -36.99 17.56
N SER A 515 -24.70 -35.87 17.36
CA SER A 515 -23.41 -35.61 18.01
C SER A 515 -23.12 -34.12 18.08
N ALA A 516 -22.98 -33.61 19.32
CA ALA A 516 -22.47 -32.26 19.54
C ALA A 516 -21.02 -32.14 19.05
N ASN A 517 -20.18 -33.13 19.36
CA ASN A 517 -18.75 -33.13 19.01
C ASN A 517 -18.51 -33.05 17.48
N VAL A 518 -19.38 -33.64 16.65
CA VAL A 518 -19.26 -33.52 15.18
C VAL A 518 -19.78 -32.16 14.68
N LEU A 519 -20.74 -31.52 15.36
CA LEU A 519 -21.10 -30.13 15.07
C LEU A 519 -19.98 -29.16 15.49
N ASP A 520 -19.39 -29.36 16.67
CA ASP A 520 -18.24 -28.60 17.17
C ASP A 520 -17.06 -28.68 16.18
N LEU A 521 -16.80 -29.87 15.61
CA LEU A 521 -15.83 -30.11 14.53
C LEU A 521 -16.20 -29.43 13.19
N LEU A 522 -17.45 -29.56 12.74
CA LEU A 522 -17.89 -28.89 11.50
C LEU A 522 -17.77 -27.36 11.62
N GLN A 523 -18.05 -26.81 12.80
CA GLN A 523 -17.90 -25.39 13.08
C GLN A 523 -16.42 -24.96 13.15
N SER A 524 -15.51 -25.76 13.69
CA SER A 524 -14.07 -25.43 13.69
C SER A 524 -13.44 -25.46 12.28
N LEU A 525 -14.05 -26.18 11.34
CA LEU A 525 -13.71 -26.18 9.91
C LEU A 525 -14.34 -25.00 9.13
N GLY A 526 -14.94 -24.02 9.83
CA GLY A 526 -15.53 -22.81 9.25
C GLY A 526 -16.91 -23.00 8.59
N ILE A 527 -17.59 -24.13 8.84
CA ILE A 527 -18.91 -24.41 8.24
C ILE A 527 -20.02 -23.78 9.10
N ASP A 528 -20.76 -22.82 8.55
CA ASP A 528 -21.95 -22.29 9.22
C ASP A 528 -23.06 -23.35 9.32
N LEU A 529 -23.20 -23.91 10.51
CA LEU A 529 -24.20 -24.90 10.87
C LEU A 529 -25.67 -24.42 10.72
N ARG A 530 -25.89 -23.13 10.47
CA ARG A 530 -27.21 -22.50 10.25
C ARG A 530 -27.44 -22.05 8.81
N ALA A 531 -26.46 -22.21 7.91
CA ALA A 531 -26.56 -21.76 6.53
C ALA A 531 -27.70 -22.48 5.78
N LYS A 532 -28.57 -21.70 5.14
CA LYS A 532 -29.55 -22.24 4.18
C LYS A 532 -28.86 -22.60 2.87
N ALA A 533 -29.51 -23.36 1.99
CA ALA A 533 -28.92 -23.80 0.71
C ALA A 533 -28.35 -22.67 -0.16
N ARG A 534 -28.88 -21.44 -0.08
CA ARG A 534 -28.36 -20.24 -0.78
C ARG A 534 -27.11 -19.61 -0.14
N GLN A 535 -26.78 -20.01 1.08
CA GLN A 535 -25.72 -19.45 1.92
C GLN A 535 -24.60 -20.46 2.20
N LYS A 536 -24.79 -21.75 1.87
CA LYS A 536 -23.68 -22.73 1.85
C LYS A 536 -22.59 -22.21 0.91
N ARG A 537 -21.33 -22.26 1.34
CA ARG A 537 -20.12 -22.04 0.52
C ARG A 537 -19.33 -23.37 0.45
N ILE A 538 -18.38 -23.52 -0.48
CA ILE A 538 -17.41 -24.62 -0.41
C ILE A 538 -16.41 -24.29 0.73
N PRO A 539 -16.12 -25.21 1.67
CA PRO A 539 -15.23 -24.92 2.80
C PRO A 539 -13.80 -24.65 2.32
N SER A 540 -13.12 -23.68 2.94
CA SER A 540 -11.72 -23.37 2.63
C SER A 540 -10.81 -24.59 2.80
N VAL A 541 -11.10 -25.48 3.75
CA VAL A 541 -10.37 -26.75 3.93
C VAL A 541 -10.48 -27.72 2.75
N ILE A 542 -11.56 -27.65 1.95
CA ILE A 542 -11.65 -28.39 0.67
C ILE A 542 -10.86 -27.66 -0.42
N LEU A 543 -11.00 -26.34 -0.54
CA LEU A 543 -10.29 -25.54 -1.55
C LEU A 543 -8.76 -25.58 -1.38
N ARG A 544 -8.29 -25.82 -0.15
CA ARG A 544 -6.89 -26.01 0.25
C ARG A 544 -6.41 -27.47 0.27
N SER A 545 -7.21 -28.43 -0.21
CA SER A 545 -6.84 -29.86 -0.19
C SER A 545 -6.24 -30.35 -1.53
N PRO A 546 -5.49 -31.46 -1.54
CA PRO A 546 -4.96 -32.07 -2.76
C PRO A 546 -6.03 -32.50 -3.77
N LYS A 547 -5.64 -32.56 -5.05
CA LYS A 547 -6.53 -32.88 -6.20
C LYS A 547 -7.43 -34.10 -5.96
N ALA A 548 -6.91 -35.19 -5.39
CA ALA A 548 -7.68 -36.40 -5.11
C ALA A 548 -8.80 -36.21 -4.07
N VAL A 549 -8.56 -35.36 -3.06
CA VAL A 549 -9.52 -35.00 -2.01
C VAL A 549 -10.60 -34.06 -2.57
N VAL A 550 -10.19 -33.09 -3.40
CA VAL A 550 -11.09 -32.20 -4.15
C VAL A 550 -11.98 -33.02 -5.10
N SER A 551 -11.42 -33.96 -5.87
CA SER A 551 -12.20 -34.84 -6.75
C SER A 551 -13.18 -35.72 -5.97
N ALA A 552 -12.85 -36.15 -4.74
CA ALA A 552 -13.78 -36.90 -3.88
C ALA A 552 -14.96 -36.04 -3.40
N PHE A 553 -14.69 -34.79 -2.97
CA PHE A 553 -15.75 -33.82 -2.67
C PHE A 553 -16.64 -33.54 -3.89
N LEU A 554 -16.02 -33.22 -5.04
CA LEU A 554 -16.74 -32.87 -6.27
C LEU A 554 -17.59 -34.04 -6.80
N ARG A 555 -17.12 -35.29 -6.67
CA ARG A 555 -17.88 -36.50 -6.99
C ARG A 555 -19.13 -36.62 -6.12
N ALA A 556 -18.96 -36.65 -4.80
CA ALA A 556 -20.07 -36.77 -3.85
C ALA A 556 -21.09 -35.62 -3.96
N TYR A 557 -20.60 -34.40 -4.21
CA TYR A 557 -21.45 -33.24 -4.49
C TYR A 557 -22.22 -33.39 -5.81
N SER A 558 -21.58 -33.90 -6.87
CA SER A 558 -22.20 -34.20 -8.17
C SER A 558 -23.18 -35.39 -8.11
N ASP A 559 -22.98 -36.32 -7.18
CA ASP A 559 -23.95 -37.39 -6.91
C ASP A 559 -25.22 -36.89 -6.20
N CYS A 560 -25.17 -35.74 -5.52
CA CYS A 560 -26.35 -34.99 -5.08
C CYS A 560 -26.88 -34.08 -6.20
N ASP A 561 -26.28 -32.88 -6.34
CA ASP A 561 -26.76 -31.74 -7.13
C ASP A 561 -26.41 -31.81 -8.63
N GLY A 562 -25.67 -32.85 -9.05
CA GLY A 562 -25.25 -33.05 -10.44
C GLY A 562 -26.18 -33.96 -11.25
N CYS A 563 -26.29 -33.65 -12.55
CA CYS A 563 -27.04 -34.44 -13.53
C CYS A 563 -26.14 -34.81 -14.72
N ALA A 564 -26.08 -36.10 -15.05
CA ALA A 564 -25.46 -36.60 -16.27
C ALA A 564 -26.54 -36.80 -17.34
N SER A 565 -26.44 -36.06 -18.45
CA SER A 565 -27.39 -36.08 -19.55
C SER A 565 -26.76 -36.60 -20.83
N THR A 566 -27.33 -37.67 -21.39
CA THR A 566 -26.86 -38.31 -22.64
C THR A 566 -26.97 -37.44 -23.90
N LYS A 567 -27.41 -36.17 -23.75
CA LYS A 567 -27.46 -35.12 -24.78
C LYS A 567 -26.80 -33.80 -24.34
N GLU A 568 -26.92 -33.43 -23.06
CA GLU A 568 -26.45 -32.11 -22.57
C GLU A 568 -25.09 -32.15 -21.88
N GLY A 569 -24.48 -33.31 -21.63
CA GLY A 569 -23.24 -33.42 -20.85
C GLY A 569 -23.54 -33.42 -19.35
N VAL A 570 -22.69 -32.77 -18.54
CA VAL A 570 -22.86 -32.65 -17.09
C VAL A 570 -23.46 -31.30 -16.72
N ILE A 571 -24.40 -31.29 -15.78
CA ILE A 571 -25.00 -30.07 -15.24
C ILE A 571 -24.99 -30.17 -13.71
N LEU A 572 -24.21 -29.31 -13.04
CA LEU A 572 -24.20 -29.15 -11.59
C LEU A 572 -25.14 -28.01 -11.22
N SER A 573 -26.13 -28.25 -10.35
CA SER A 573 -27.27 -27.34 -10.14
C SER A 573 -27.39 -26.95 -8.67
N THR A 574 -26.98 -25.72 -8.31
CA THR A 574 -26.87 -25.31 -6.90
C THR A 574 -27.62 -24.02 -6.59
N PHE A 575 -28.23 -23.93 -5.40
CA PHE A 575 -28.94 -22.72 -4.97
C PHE A 575 -28.02 -21.62 -4.43
N SER A 576 -26.72 -21.88 -4.26
CA SER A 576 -25.73 -20.88 -3.83
C SER A 576 -24.93 -20.36 -5.02
N GLU A 577 -24.95 -19.04 -5.24
CA GLU A 577 -24.14 -18.42 -6.29
C GLU A 577 -22.64 -18.49 -5.98
N ASP A 578 -22.26 -18.47 -4.70
CA ASP A 578 -20.87 -18.66 -4.27
C ASP A 578 -20.36 -20.07 -4.61
N ILE A 579 -21.17 -21.11 -4.38
CA ILE A 579 -20.81 -22.48 -4.81
C ILE A 579 -20.74 -22.52 -6.34
N ALA A 580 -21.69 -21.93 -7.07
CA ALA A 580 -21.67 -21.95 -8.53
C ALA A 580 -20.45 -21.25 -9.14
N GLN A 581 -20.01 -20.12 -8.56
CA GLN A 581 -18.81 -19.40 -8.96
C GLN A 581 -17.53 -20.13 -8.53
N THR A 582 -17.47 -20.62 -7.28
CA THR A 582 -16.31 -21.36 -6.76
C THR A 582 -16.09 -22.66 -7.53
N LEU A 583 -17.15 -23.43 -7.84
CA LEU A 583 -17.08 -24.60 -8.74
C LEU A 583 -16.51 -24.23 -10.11
N GLN A 584 -16.94 -23.10 -10.67
CA GLN A 584 -16.49 -22.66 -11.98
C GLN A 584 -14.99 -22.31 -11.99
N VAL A 585 -14.48 -21.59 -10.99
CA VAL A 585 -13.03 -21.30 -10.86
C VAL A 585 -12.22 -22.56 -10.53
N LEU A 586 -12.74 -23.44 -9.66
CA LEU A 586 -12.10 -24.70 -9.28
C LEU A 586 -11.96 -25.67 -10.46
N LEU A 587 -12.96 -25.71 -11.35
CA LEU A 587 -12.94 -26.55 -12.55
C LEU A 587 -11.98 -26.01 -13.63
N LEU A 588 -11.73 -24.70 -13.71
CA LEU A 588 -10.67 -24.16 -14.59
C LEU A 588 -9.29 -24.74 -14.26
N ASN A 589 -8.97 -24.97 -12.98
CA ASN A 589 -7.69 -25.57 -12.56
C ASN A 589 -7.54 -27.04 -13.02
N TYR A 590 -8.65 -27.76 -13.21
CA TYR A 590 -8.67 -29.09 -13.86
C TYR A 590 -8.56 -29.02 -15.40
N GLY A 591 -8.56 -27.83 -16.01
CA GLY A 591 -8.68 -27.66 -17.46
C GLY A 591 -10.12 -27.79 -17.98
N ILE A 592 -11.12 -27.74 -17.10
CA ILE A 592 -12.53 -27.95 -17.43
C ILE A 592 -13.21 -26.59 -17.66
N LEU A 593 -13.37 -26.21 -18.93
CA LEU A 593 -14.10 -25.02 -19.34
C LEU A 593 -15.61 -25.24 -19.15
N THR A 594 -16.21 -24.47 -18.24
CA THR A 594 -17.63 -24.56 -17.90
C THR A 594 -18.45 -23.41 -18.50
N ARG A 595 -19.77 -23.49 -18.37
CA ARG A 595 -20.71 -22.39 -18.67
C ARG A 595 -21.82 -22.30 -17.63
N ARG A 596 -21.86 -21.21 -16.88
CA ARG A 596 -22.79 -20.95 -15.77
C ARG A 596 -24.00 -20.15 -16.24
N TYR A 597 -25.19 -20.66 -15.94
CA TYR A 597 -26.48 -19.99 -16.16
C TYR A 597 -27.25 -19.94 -14.84
N GLY A 598 -27.05 -18.84 -14.11
CA GLY A 598 -27.55 -18.66 -12.74
C GLY A 598 -27.07 -19.79 -11.82
N PRO A 599 -27.98 -20.64 -11.29
CA PRO A 599 -27.63 -21.76 -10.40
C PRO A 599 -26.92 -22.93 -11.10
N ASN A 600 -26.90 -22.99 -12.43
CA ASN A 600 -26.48 -24.19 -13.17
C ASN A 600 -25.10 -24.01 -13.81
N VAL A 601 -24.10 -24.79 -13.39
CA VAL A 601 -22.79 -24.91 -14.03
C VAL A 601 -22.84 -26.09 -15.02
N ARG A 602 -22.71 -25.81 -16.32
CA ARG A 602 -22.75 -26.81 -17.39
C ARG A 602 -21.34 -27.16 -17.88
N ILE A 603 -21.10 -28.44 -18.13
CA ILE A 603 -19.84 -28.99 -18.67
C ILE A 603 -20.19 -29.82 -19.91
N LYS A 604 -19.53 -29.54 -21.03
CA LYS A 604 -19.77 -30.18 -22.34
C LYS A 604 -18.43 -30.51 -23.02
N SER A 605 -18.48 -31.08 -24.22
CA SER A 605 -17.32 -31.19 -25.12
C SER A 605 -16.10 -31.88 -24.49
N MET A 606 -14.88 -31.43 -24.78
CA MET A 606 -13.65 -31.97 -24.20
C MET A 606 -13.63 -31.86 -22.67
N SER A 607 -14.12 -30.75 -22.13
CA SER A 607 -14.21 -30.51 -20.69
C SER A 607 -15.08 -31.55 -19.96
N ALA A 608 -16.09 -32.13 -20.63
CA ALA A 608 -16.89 -33.23 -20.09
C ALA A 608 -16.17 -34.58 -20.11
N ARG A 609 -15.16 -34.77 -20.98
CA ARG A 609 -14.26 -35.92 -20.92
C ARG A 609 -13.27 -35.79 -19.78
N VAL A 610 -12.62 -34.63 -19.65
CA VAL A 610 -11.73 -34.33 -18.51
C VAL A 610 -12.47 -34.48 -17.17
N PHE A 611 -13.74 -34.06 -17.09
CA PHE A 611 -14.57 -34.33 -15.91
C PHE A 611 -14.77 -35.84 -15.64
N ALA A 612 -14.97 -36.66 -16.68
CA ALA A 612 -15.13 -38.12 -16.54
C ALA A 612 -13.83 -38.81 -16.11
N ASP A 613 -12.68 -38.30 -16.57
CA ASP A 613 -11.37 -38.88 -16.26
C ASP A 613 -10.88 -38.48 -14.84
N GLU A 614 -11.11 -37.24 -14.42
CA GLU A 614 -10.54 -36.65 -13.18
C GLU A 614 -11.47 -36.68 -11.95
N ILE A 615 -12.80 -36.71 -12.16
CA ILE A 615 -13.81 -36.58 -11.10
C ILE A 615 -14.83 -37.72 -11.20
N ASN A 616 -15.58 -37.77 -12.30
CA ASN A 616 -16.67 -38.71 -12.58
C ASN A 616 -17.78 -38.73 -11.51
N PHE A 617 -18.75 -39.65 -11.65
CA PHE A 617 -19.83 -39.88 -10.69
C PHE A 617 -19.61 -41.16 -9.87
N GLY A 618 -20.04 -41.17 -8.62
CA GLY A 618 -20.15 -42.34 -7.76
C GLY A 618 -21.37 -43.21 -8.07
N LEU A 619 -22.48 -42.63 -8.54
CA LEU A 619 -23.66 -43.37 -9.01
C LEU A 619 -23.43 -44.01 -10.39
N ALA A 620 -23.57 -45.33 -10.49
CA ALA A 620 -23.44 -46.08 -11.75
C ALA A 620 -24.33 -45.51 -12.88
N ARG A 621 -25.61 -45.26 -12.59
CA ARG A 621 -26.57 -44.66 -13.54
C ARG A 621 -26.19 -43.26 -14.03
N LYS A 622 -25.35 -42.51 -13.30
CA LYS A 622 -24.81 -41.22 -13.75
C LYS A 622 -23.56 -41.40 -14.61
N ARG A 623 -22.67 -42.36 -14.27
CA ARG A 623 -21.53 -42.75 -15.12
C ARG A 623 -21.99 -43.21 -16.51
N GLU A 624 -22.88 -44.19 -16.58
CA GLU A 624 -23.40 -44.73 -17.84
C GLU A 624 -24.01 -43.66 -18.75
N ASN A 625 -24.67 -42.64 -18.17
CA ASN A 625 -25.21 -41.51 -18.91
C ASN A 625 -24.12 -40.58 -19.47
N LEU A 626 -23.02 -40.40 -18.73
CA LEU A 626 -21.85 -39.64 -19.18
C LEU A 626 -21.09 -40.41 -20.27
N ASP A 627 -20.90 -41.72 -20.12
CA ASP A 627 -20.27 -42.59 -21.12
C ASP A 627 -21.09 -42.62 -22.42
N GLN A 628 -22.42 -42.65 -22.32
CA GLN A 628 -23.33 -42.49 -23.47
C GLN A 628 -23.29 -41.09 -24.10
N TYR A 629 -22.99 -40.04 -23.34
CA TYR A 629 -22.74 -38.71 -23.90
C TYR A 629 -21.41 -38.67 -24.65
N LEU A 630 -20.33 -39.19 -24.05
CA LEU A 630 -18.98 -39.16 -24.63
C LEU A 630 -18.84 -40.05 -25.87
N SER A 631 -19.46 -41.23 -25.88
CA SER A 631 -19.42 -42.16 -27.02
C SER A 631 -20.23 -41.71 -28.24
N ARG A 632 -21.25 -40.86 -28.05
CA ARG A 632 -22.04 -40.27 -29.15
C ARG A 632 -21.31 -39.17 -29.92
N HIS A 633 -20.26 -38.58 -29.34
CA HIS A 633 -19.50 -37.50 -29.95
C HIS A 633 -18.13 -38.00 -30.40
N GLN A 634 -18.06 -38.50 -31.64
CA GLN A 634 -16.80 -38.96 -32.26
C GLN A 634 -15.76 -37.83 -32.38
N TRP A 635 -16.21 -36.58 -32.49
CA TRP A 635 -15.39 -35.40 -32.62
C TRP A 635 -15.94 -34.31 -31.71
N PHE A 636 -15.09 -33.75 -30.84
CA PHE A 636 -15.39 -32.53 -30.09
C PHE A 636 -14.74 -31.34 -30.79
N LEU A 637 -15.40 -30.17 -30.75
CA LEU A 637 -14.72 -28.93 -31.12
C LEU A 637 -13.59 -28.66 -30.13
N LYS A 638 -12.47 -28.11 -30.62
CA LYS A 638 -11.46 -27.47 -29.77
C LYS A 638 -12.14 -26.34 -29.01
N GLU A 639 -12.04 -26.37 -27.68
CA GLU A 639 -12.62 -25.33 -26.84
C GLU A 639 -11.64 -24.14 -26.75
N ASP A 640 -12.16 -22.94 -26.98
CA ASP A 640 -11.39 -21.70 -26.91
C ASP A 640 -11.24 -21.28 -25.43
N PRO A 641 -10.02 -21.09 -24.90
CA PRO A 641 -9.80 -20.67 -23.52
C PRO A 641 -10.09 -19.17 -23.29
N THR A 642 -10.49 -18.40 -24.31
CA THR A 642 -10.98 -17.04 -24.12
C THR A 642 -12.47 -16.99 -23.76
N ASP A 643 -12.89 -15.85 -23.22
CA ASP A 643 -14.29 -15.56 -22.90
C ASP A 643 -14.62 -14.06 -22.97
N GLU A 644 -15.85 -13.76 -23.35
CA GLU A 644 -16.32 -12.42 -23.71
C GLU A 644 -16.98 -11.70 -22.52
N VAL A 645 -16.69 -10.42 -22.28
CA VAL A 645 -17.36 -9.62 -21.23
C VAL A 645 -18.79 -9.32 -21.64
N VAL A 646 -19.78 -9.63 -20.78
CA VAL A 646 -21.22 -9.45 -21.06
C VAL A 646 -21.91 -8.44 -20.16
N SER A 647 -21.38 -8.14 -18.98
CA SER A 647 -21.85 -7.04 -18.15
C SER A 647 -20.72 -6.47 -17.29
N ILE A 648 -20.84 -5.19 -16.96
CA ILE A 648 -19.94 -4.44 -16.09
C ILE A 648 -20.83 -3.72 -15.07
N GLU A 649 -20.59 -3.96 -13.79
CA GLU A 649 -21.31 -3.39 -12.65
C GLU A 649 -20.28 -2.55 -11.84
N HIS A 650 -20.59 -1.31 -11.47
CA HIS A 650 -19.72 -0.50 -10.60
C HIS A 650 -20.14 -0.64 -9.13
N GLY A 651 -19.17 -0.65 -8.22
CA GLY A 651 -19.38 -0.88 -6.79
C GLY A 651 -18.33 -0.19 -5.91
N VAL A 652 -18.35 -0.53 -4.63
CA VAL A 652 -17.34 -0.14 -3.63
C VAL A 652 -17.11 -1.32 -2.70
N ALA A 653 -15.85 -1.72 -2.48
CA ALA A 653 -15.50 -2.83 -1.60
C ALA A 653 -14.12 -2.61 -0.95
N ASP A 654 -13.74 -3.49 0.00
CA ASP A 654 -12.35 -3.57 0.46
C ASP A 654 -11.53 -4.35 -0.57
N VAL A 655 -10.39 -3.77 -0.96
CA VAL A 655 -9.60 -4.20 -2.12
C VAL A 655 -8.17 -4.57 -1.69
N TYR A 656 -7.58 -5.60 -2.28
CA TYR A 656 -6.43 -6.34 -1.76
C TYR A 656 -5.49 -6.70 -2.93
N ASP A 657 -4.18 -6.59 -2.75
CA ASP A 657 -3.21 -6.88 -3.82
C ASP A 657 -2.02 -7.71 -3.31
N ILE A 658 -1.28 -8.36 -4.20
CA ILE A 658 -0.04 -9.11 -3.91
C ILE A 658 1.00 -8.78 -4.96
N THR A 659 2.27 -8.73 -4.55
CA THR A 659 3.38 -8.71 -5.51
C THR A 659 4.04 -10.08 -5.56
N VAL A 660 4.37 -10.53 -6.77
CA VAL A 660 4.88 -11.88 -7.05
C VAL A 660 6.27 -11.83 -7.66
N GLU A 661 7.08 -12.82 -7.31
CA GLU A 661 8.52 -12.88 -7.54
C GLU A 661 8.90 -12.91 -9.02
N ASN A 662 8.30 -13.77 -9.85
CA ASN A 662 8.85 -14.04 -11.18
C ASN A 662 8.21 -13.21 -12.31
N SER A 663 6.97 -13.53 -12.64
CA SER A 663 6.36 -13.18 -13.92
C SER A 663 5.49 -11.91 -13.87
N HIS A 664 5.57 -11.18 -12.74
CA HIS A 664 4.78 -9.99 -12.38
C HIS A 664 3.27 -10.19 -12.47
N ARG A 665 2.80 -11.44 -12.52
CA ARG A 665 1.40 -11.78 -12.79
C ARG A 665 0.93 -12.96 -11.96
N TYR A 666 -0.33 -12.91 -11.55
CA TYR A 666 -0.97 -13.98 -10.78
C TYR A 666 -2.37 -14.26 -11.31
N VAL A 667 -2.86 -15.48 -11.06
CA VAL A 667 -4.18 -15.94 -11.44
C VAL A 667 -5.17 -15.71 -10.30
N ALA A 668 -6.19 -14.88 -10.55
CA ALA A 668 -7.32 -14.71 -9.64
C ALA A 668 -8.66 -14.79 -10.41
N ASN A 669 -9.64 -15.48 -9.82
CA ASN A 669 -10.95 -15.80 -10.44
C ASN A 669 -10.86 -16.45 -11.84
N GLY A 670 -9.72 -17.04 -12.21
CA GLY A 670 -9.47 -17.62 -13.54
C GLY A 670 -8.95 -16.63 -14.60
N MET A 671 -8.50 -15.44 -14.20
CA MET A 671 -7.94 -14.39 -15.07
C MET A 671 -6.57 -13.92 -14.54
N VAL A 672 -5.83 -13.10 -15.28
CA VAL A 672 -4.40 -12.78 -15.01
C VAL A 672 -4.17 -11.28 -14.76
N HIS A 673 -3.36 -10.94 -13.75
CA HIS A 673 -3.26 -9.63 -13.06
C HIS A 673 -1.83 -9.02 -13.02
N HIS A 674 -1.61 -7.74 -12.62
CA HIS A 674 -0.32 -7.01 -12.86
C HIS A 674 -0.06 -5.68 -12.06
N ASN A 675 1.21 -5.33 -11.74
CA ASN A 675 1.59 -4.24 -10.77
C ASN A 675 2.64 -3.19 -11.29
N SER A 676 2.49 -1.88 -10.98
CA SER A 676 3.42 -0.73 -11.27
C SER A 676 3.62 -0.32 -12.75
N LEU A 677 4.08 0.93 -13.04
CA LEU A 677 3.91 1.56 -14.37
C LEU A 677 4.83 2.74 -14.87
N TRP A 678 6.03 3.10 -14.33
CA TRP A 678 6.95 4.08 -15.01
C TRP A 678 8.31 3.54 -15.47
N HIS A 679 9.32 3.48 -14.60
CA HIS A 679 10.47 2.58 -14.75
C HIS A 679 9.99 1.14 -14.99
N SER A 680 8.84 0.77 -14.40
CA SER A 680 8.12 -0.48 -14.64
C SER A 680 7.37 -0.54 -15.98
N ARG A 681 7.17 0.59 -16.70
CA ARG A 681 6.85 0.62 -18.15
C ARG A 681 8.12 0.36 -18.97
N ILE A 682 9.24 1.05 -18.67
CA ILE A 682 10.53 0.94 -19.37
C ILE A 682 11.14 -0.47 -19.25
N MET A 683 11.30 -0.99 -18.03
CA MET A 683 11.88 -2.32 -17.76
C MET A 683 11.10 -3.46 -18.43
N ARG A 684 9.80 -3.30 -18.68
CA ARG A 684 9.02 -4.28 -19.45
C ARG A 684 9.34 -4.24 -20.93
N GLN A 685 9.43 -3.05 -21.52
CA GLN A 685 9.87 -2.90 -22.91
C GLN A 685 11.31 -3.39 -23.13
N LEU A 686 12.20 -3.29 -22.13
CA LEU A 686 13.51 -3.96 -22.17
C LEU A 686 13.39 -5.50 -22.22
N GLY A 687 12.44 -6.08 -21.49
CA GLY A 687 12.14 -7.50 -21.52
C GLY A 687 11.52 -7.95 -22.84
N GLU A 688 10.53 -7.21 -23.35
CA GLU A 688 9.90 -7.43 -24.66
C GLU A 688 10.90 -7.30 -25.83
N ARG A 689 11.95 -6.48 -25.67
CA ARG A 689 13.09 -6.38 -26.61
C ARG A 689 14.18 -7.44 -26.40
N GLY A 690 14.08 -8.29 -25.37
CA GLY A 690 15.08 -9.32 -25.04
C GLY A 690 16.41 -8.79 -24.50
N VAL A 691 16.43 -7.54 -24.01
CA VAL A 691 17.63 -6.86 -23.49
C VAL A 691 17.95 -7.32 -22.07
N ILE A 692 16.92 -7.41 -21.23
CA ILE A 692 16.93 -8.19 -20.00
C ILE A 692 16.26 -9.54 -20.25
N THR A 693 16.78 -10.60 -19.65
CA THR A 693 16.25 -11.96 -19.77
C THR A 693 15.02 -12.16 -18.90
N ASP A 694 14.22 -13.20 -19.17
CA ASP A 694 13.08 -13.59 -18.33
C ASP A 694 13.47 -13.65 -16.85
N SER A 695 14.62 -14.27 -16.52
CA SER A 695 15.13 -14.41 -15.16
C SER A 695 15.60 -13.10 -14.50
N GLU A 696 15.77 -12.03 -15.27
CA GLU A 696 16.07 -10.69 -14.77
C GLU A 696 14.79 -9.86 -14.61
N ILE A 697 13.73 -10.15 -15.37
CA ILE A 697 12.39 -9.58 -15.11
C ILE A 697 11.89 -10.02 -13.72
N ILE A 698 12.21 -11.26 -13.31
CA ILE A 698 11.98 -11.82 -11.96
C ILE A 698 12.54 -10.92 -10.86
N GLU A 699 13.87 -10.80 -10.77
CA GLU A 699 14.52 -10.12 -9.65
C GLU A 699 14.13 -8.63 -9.58
N PHE A 700 13.76 -8.02 -10.72
CA PHE A 700 13.19 -6.67 -10.78
C PHE A 700 11.83 -6.55 -10.05
N ALA A 701 10.98 -7.59 -10.05
CA ALA A 701 9.71 -7.60 -9.32
C ALA A 701 9.95 -7.45 -7.81
N GLN A 702 10.86 -8.28 -7.29
CA GLN A 702 11.21 -8.32 -5.87
C GLN A 702 11.76 -6.97 -5.43
N LEU A 703 12.78 -6.47 -6.14
CA LEU A 703 13.43 -5.21 -5.84
C LEU A 703 12.43 -4.05 -5.85
N HIS A 704 11.62 -3.94 -6.90
CA HIS A 704 10.68 -2.84 -7.03
C HIS A 704 9.58 -2.87 -5.94
N SER A 705 9.14 -4.06 -5.52
CA SER A 705 8.20 -4.20 -4.40
C SER A 705 8.75 -3.61 -3.08
N GLY A 706 10.04 -3.82 -2.81
CA GLY A 706 10.70 -3.33 -1.59
C GLY A 706 10.79 -1.81 -1.48
N VAL A 707 10.89 -1.10 -2.61
CA VAL A 707 10.96 0.38 -2.66
C VAL A 707 9.61 1.02 -2.29
N LEU A 708 8.49 0.39 -2.65
CA LEU A 708 7.14 0.94 -2.45
C LEU A 708 6.53 0.69 -1.08
N SER A 709 7.16 -0.12 -0.23
CA SER A 709 6.54 -0.60 1.01
C SER A 709 6.28 0.55 2.01
N PRO A 710 5.05 0.70 2.58
CA PRO A 710 4.73 1.80 3.48
C PRO A 710 5.34 1.61 4.87
N SER A 711 5.97 2.67 5.41
CA SER A 711 6.56 2.67 6.76
C SER A 711 5.50 2.89 7.85
N ARG A 712 5.71 2.26 9.02
CA ARG A 712 4.81 2.37 10.19
C ARG A 712 4.93 3.69 10.96
N THR A 713 5.97 4.48 10.70
CA THR A 713 6.30 5.69 11.49
C THR A 713 6.61 6.91 10.63
N SER A 714 6.63 6.76 9.31
CA SER A 714 6.91 7.82 8.34
C SER A 714 6.11 7.58 7.07
N LEU A 715 5.68 8.65 6.41
CA LEU A 715 5.12 8.55 5.07
C LEU A 715 6.19 7.99 4.13
N ASN A 716 5.86 6.99 3.30
CA ASN A 716 6.71 6.63 2.17
C ASN A 716 6.34 7.57 0.99
N PRO A 717 7.23 8.49 0.57
CA PRO A 717 6.94 9.39 -0.54
C PRO A 717 6.66 8.62 -1.83
N TYR A 718 7.36 7.50 -2.05
CA TYR A 718 7.13 6.60 -3.17
C TYR A 718 5.67 6.15 -3.21
N TYR A 719 5.16 5.57 -2.12
CA TYR A 719 3.78 5.08 -2.02
C TYR A 719 2.69 6.17 -2.16
N ILE A 720 2.96 7.42 -1.75
CA ILE A 720 1.95 8.49 -1.81
C ILE A 720 1.93 9.14 -3.20
N GLY A 721 3.09 9.40 -3.80
CA GLY A 721 3.19 9.66 -5.24
C GLY A 721 2.49 8.56 -6.05
N PHE A 722 2.63 7.31 -5.60
CA PHE A 722 2.02 6.12 -6.19
C PHE A 722 0.53 6.23 -6.43
N LYS A 723 -0.22 6.77 -5.47
CA LYS A 723 -1.68 6.85 -5.57
C LYS A 723 -2.17 8.16 -6.14
N MET A 724 -1.36 9.22 -6.06
CA MET A 724 -1.74 10.53 -6.55
C MET A 724 -1.64 10.64 -8.08
N PHE A 725 -0.58 10.14 -8.71
CA PHE A 725 -0.51 10.18 -10.18
C PHE A 725 -1.50 9.21 -10.84
N GLU A 726 -1.75 8.01 -10.28
CA GLU A 726 -2.86 7.13 -10.71
C GLU A 726 -4.21 7.87 -10.74
N ASP A 727 -4.54 8.54 -9.62
CA ASP A 727 -5.81 9.25 -9.47
C ASP A 727 -5.94 10.45 -10.42
N ILE A 728 -4.83 11.10 -10.78
CA ILE A 728 -4.81 12.19 -11.76
C ILE A 728 -5.01 11.67 -13.19
N GLU A 729 -4.33 10.57 -13.59
CA GLU A 729 -4.56 9.91 -14.89
C GLU A 729 -6.03 9.50 -15.00
N ARG A 730 -6.56 8.81 -13.98
CA ARG A 730 -7.99 8.44 -13.88
C ARG A 730 -8.94 9.63 -14.04
N ARG A 731 -8.76 10.68 -13.25
CA ARG A 731 -9.72 11.81 -13.14
C ARG A 731 -9.74 12.74 -14.36
N TRP A 732 -8.77 12.62 -15.27
CA TRP A 732 -8.71 13.37 -16.52
C TRP A 732 -8.91 12.49 -17.77
N ASP A 733 -8.71 11.18 -17.72
CA ASP A 733 -9.19 10.29 -18.78
C ASP A 733 -10.69 10.06 -18.70
N ASN A 734 -11.25 9.85 -17.51
CA ASN A 734 -12.67 9.51 -17.31
C ASN A 734 -13.38 10.45 -16.28
N PRO A 735 -13.49 11.78 -16.53
CA PRO A 735 -14.15 12.72 -15.63
C PRO A 735 -15.67 12.54 -15.58
N THR A 736 -16.27 12.63 -14.39
CA THR A 736 -17.72 12.47 -14.20
C THR A 736 -18.54 13.64 -14.77
N THR A 737 -19.84 13.45 -15.02
CA THR A 737 -20.73 14.50 -15.56
C THR A 737 -20.79 15.76 -14.68
N GLU A 738 -20.72 15.61 -13.34
CA GLU A 738 -20.61 16.78 -12.45
C GLU A 738 -19.27 17.48 -12.65
N GLU A 739 -18.15 16.76 -12.71
CA GLU A 739 -16.82 17.36 -12.90
C GLU A 739 -16.62 18.00 -14.28
N GLN A 740 -17.27 17.48 -15.32
CA GLN A 740 -17.34 18.11 -16.64
C GLN A 740 -18.09 19.44 -16.58
N GLN A 741 -19.21 19.52 -15.85
CA GLN A 741 -20.00 20.75 -15.70
C GLN A 741 -19.38 21.77 -14.71
N ARG A 742 -18.74 21.28 -13.65
CA ARG A 742 -18.25 22.06 -12.51
C ARG A 742 -16.79 22.48 -12.62
N PHE A 743 -15.96 21.66 -13.28
CA PHE A 743 -14.52 21.91 -13.45
C PHE A 743 -14.07 21.90 -14.92
N GLY A 744 -14.97 21.71 -15.89
CA GLY A 744 -14.67 21.82 -17.32
C GLY A 744 -13.74 20.75 -17.88
N ARG A 745 -13.51 19.64 -17.15
CA ARG A 745 -12.63 18.55 -17.61
C ARG A 745 -13.16 17.89 -18.88
N LYS A 746 -12.25 17.39 -19.71
CA LYS A 746 -12.55 16.66 -20.95
C LYS A 746 -12.00 15.23 -20.84
N PRO A 747 -12.75 14.20 -21.27
CA PRO A 747 -12.23 12.82 -21.31
C PRO A 747 -11.01 12.65 -22.22
N GLY A 748 -10.22 11.62 -21.95
CA GLY A 748 -9.01 11.28 -22.70
C GLY A 748 -7.84 12.25 -22.53
N MET A 749 -7.80 13.02 -21.43
CA MET A 749 -6.74 13.98 -21.14
C MET A 749 -5.86 13.59 -19.94
N GLY A 750 -5.96 12.36 -19.42
CA GLY A 750 -5.19 11.88 -18.27
C GLY A 750 -3.69 11.95 -18.52
N HIS A 751 -3.24 11.38 -19.63
CA HIS A 751 -1.84 11.44 -20.04
C HIS A 751 -1.32 12.88 -20.16
N GLN A 752 -2.07 13.79 -20.80
CA GLN A 752 -1.65 15.20 -20.90
C GLN A 752 -1.63 15.89 -19.53
N LYS A 753 -2.59 15.59 -18.64
CA LYS A 753 -2.65 16.19 -17.30
C LYS A 753 -1.48 15.72 -16.42
N LEU A 754 -1.00 14.49 -16.55
CA LEU A 754 0.19 14.03 -15.83
C LEU A 754 1.41 14.89 -16.15
N PHE A 755 1.63 15.20 -17.43
CA PHE A 755 2.74 16.05 -17.88
C PHE A 755 2.55 17.51 -17.44
N GLU A 756 1.32 18.03 -17.45
CA GLU A 756 0.96 19.36 -16.90
C GLU A 756 1.22 19.45 -15.39
N VAL A 757 0.85 18.43 -14.61
CA VAL A 757 1.10 18.38 -13.16
C VAL A 757 2.58 18.26 -12.85
N ARG A 758 3.30 17.37 -13.57
CA ARG A 758 4.76 17.26 -13.51
C ARG A 758 5.45 18.59 -13.81
N GLU A 759 4.92 19.39 -14.74
CA GLU A 759 5.47 20.69 -15.10
C GLU A 759 5.17 21.77 -14.03
N LEU A 760 3.95 21.86 -13.50
CA LEU A 760 3.46 23.03 -12.76
C LEU A 760 3.36 22.88 -11.23
N ASP A 761 3.14 21.66 -10.71
CA ASP A 761 2.93 21.43 -9.28
C ASP A 761 4.25 21.16 -8.51
N ASN A 762 4.22 21.35 -7.19
CA ASN A 762 5.18 20.80 -6.21
C ASN A 762 4.42 19.98 -5.15
N ASP A 763 5.07 19.25 -4.25
CA ASP A 763 4.40 18.39 -3.26
C ASP A 763 3.29 19.11 -2.49
N VAL A 764 3.53 20.36 -2.09
CA VAL A 764 2.55 21.18 -1.36
C VAL A 764 1.32 21.46 -2.22
N SER A 765 1.48 21.87 -3.47
CA SER A 765 0.34 22.11 -4.37
C SER A 765 -0.31 20.79 -4.83
N PHE A 766 0.49 19.78 -5.15
CA PHE A 766 0.08 18.42 -5.54
C PHE A 766 -0.80 17.78 -4.46
N LEU A 767 -0.36 17.78 -3.20
CA LEU A 767 -1.17 17.31 -2.07
C LEU A 767 -2.39 18.18 -1.87
N ARG A 768 -2.27 19.51 -1.91
CA ARG A 768 -3.42 20.41 -1.74
C ARG A 768 -4.50 20.28 -2.82
N ASN A 769 -4.08 20.03 -4.06
CA ASN A 769 -4.93 19.98 -5.27
C ASN A 769 -5.47 18.57 -5.56
N TYR A 770 -4.72 17.51 -5.23
CA TYR A 770 -5.01 16.14 -5.65
C TYR A 770 -5.03 15.08 -4.52
N LEU A 771 -4.62 15.38 -3.28
CA LEU A 771 -4.90 14.48 -2.13
C LEU A 771 -6.36 14.70 -1.70
N THR A 772 -7.27 13.99 -2.37
CA THR A 772 -8.72 14.14 -2.18
C THR A 772 -9.20 13.51 -0.87
N VAL A 773 -10.44 13.87 -0.47
CA VAL A 773 -11.14 13.27 0.67
C VAL A 773 -11.22 11.74 0.61
N ASP A 774 -11.20 11.17 -0.59
CA ASP A 774 -11.27 9.72 -0.80
C ASP A 774 -9.87 9.11 -0.84
N LEU A 775 -8.89 9.77 -1.45
CA LEU A 775 -7.49 9.31 -1.45
C LEU A 775 -6.90 9.26 -0.03
N VAL A 776 -7.29 10.18 0.86
CA VAL A 776 -6.90 10.14 2.30
C VAL A 776 -7.44 8.88 3.01
N LYS A 777 -8.64 8.42 2.66
CA LYS A 777 -9.24 7.18 3.21
C LYS A 777 -8.61 5.94 2.59
N ASP A 778 -8.42 5.94 1.27
CA ASP A 778 -7.79 4.86 0.50
C ASP A 778 -6.40 4.51 1.02
N LEU A 779 -5.63 5.54 1.40
CA LEU A 779 -4.27 5.44 1.93
C LEU A 779 -4.20 5.23 3.46
N ASP A 780 -5.35 5.13 4.15
CA ASP A 780 -5.49 5.02 5.63
C ASP A 780 -4.66 6.08 6.40
N LEU A 781 -4.58 7.31 5.87
CA LEU A 781 -3.73 8.37 6.41
C LEU A 781 -4.36 9.01 7.65
N TYR A 782 -3.58 9.10 8.73
CA TYR A 782 -3.97 9.72 9.99
C TYR A 782 -2.83 10.57 10.57
N LEU A 783 -3.20 11.53 11.41
CA LEU A 783 -2.23 12.19 12.29
C LEU A 783 -2.11 11.40 13.59
N PHE A 784 -0.88 11.15 14.03
CA PHE A 784 -0.56 10.48 15.28
C PHE A 784 0.06 11.47 16.27
N LYS A 785 -0.19 11.27 17.56
CA LYS A 785 0.48 11.97 18.65
C LYS A 785 0.94 10.96 19.69
N LYS A 786 2.14 11.13 20.24
CA LYS A 786 2.58 10.35 21.39
C LYS A 786 1.88 10.87 22.65
N ASP A 787 1.21 9.97 23.37
CA ASP A 787 0.57 10.24 24.66
C ASP A 787 1.17 9.27 25.70
N GLY A 788 1.89 9.83 26.68
CA GLY A 788 2.82 9.04 27.50
C GLY A 788 3.88 8.34 26.64
N ASP A 789 3.84 7.00 26.59
CA ASP A 789 4.70 6.16 25.74
C ASP A 789 4.00 5.50 24.54
N GLU A 790 2.68 5.65 24.40
CA GLU A 790 1.92 5.07 23.29
C GLU A 790 1.67 6.09 22.16
N TRP A 791 1.52 5.60 20.93
CA TRP A 791 1.15 6.41 19.77
C TRP A 791 -0.36 6.33 19.55
N VAL A 792 -1.06 7.44 19.77
CA VAL A 792 -2.51 7.55 19.65
C VAL A 792 -2.86 8.32 18.37
N ILE A 793 -3.88 7.85 17.63
CA ILE A 793 -4.41 8.61 16.49
C ILE A 793 -5.11 9.87 17.03
N SER A 794 -4.60 11.04 16.65
CA SER A 794 -5.10 12.33 17.13
C SER A 794 -6.20 12.91 16.25
N GLU A 795 -6.20 12.60 14.94
CA GLU A 795 -7.15 13.17 13.98
C GLU A 795 -7.37 12.27 12.75
N LYS A 796 -8.61 12.30 12.21
CA LYS A 796 -9.06 11.53 11.05
C LYS A 796 -9.80 12.35 9.98
N SER A 797 -10.12 13.63 10.21
CA SER A 797 -10.75 14.47 9.18
C SER A 797 -9.78 14.73 8.02
N TRP A 798 -10.24 14.50 6.78
CA TRP A 798 -9.38 14.58 5.59
C TRP A 798 -8.72 15.95 5.40
N GLU A 799 -9.44 17.05 5.68
CA GLU A 799 -8.89 18.41 5.64
C GLU A 799 -7.67 18.50 6.55
N LYS A 800 -7.82 18.09 7.81
CA LYS A 800 -6.76 18.19 8.81
C LYS A 800 -5.62 17.21 8.58
N VAL A 801 -5.88 16.02 8.03
CA VAL A 801 -4.83 15.07 7.64
C VAL A 801 -4.03 15.64 6.47
N ARG A 802 -4.69 16.07 5.39
CA ARG A 802 -4.05 16.74 4.24
C ARG A 802 -3.27 17.98 4.70
N ASP A 803 -3.91 18.86 5.46
CA ASP A 803 -3.32 20.13 5.90
C ASP A 803 -2.20 19.92 6.92
N GLY A 804 -2.24 18.85 7.73
CA GLY A 804 -1.13 18.43 8.59
C GLY A 804 0.07 17.86 7.83
N ILE A 805 -0.18 17.04 6.79
CA ILE A 805 0.88 16.56 5.89
C ILE A 805 1.49 17.73 5.12
N VAL A 806 0.65 18.60 4.53
CA VAL A 806 1.09 19.82 3.84
C VAL A 806 1.84 20.76 4.78
N ALA A 807 1.42 20.93 6.04
CA ALA A 807 2.16 21.71 7.03
C ALA A 807 3.54 21.09 7.33
N SER A 808 3.66 19.76 7.43
CA SER A 808 4.96 19.09 7.63
C SER A 808 5.93 19.23 6.45
N LEU A 809 5.42 19.57 5.25
CA LEU A 809 6.21 19.83 4.04
C LEU A 809 6.39 21.34 3.77
N THR A 810 5.55 22.19 4.37
CA THR A 810 5.67 23.65 4.30
C THR A 810 6.95 24.07 5.01
N ASN A 811 7.77 24.89 4.33
CA ASN A 811 9.11 25.27 4.78
C ASN A 811 9.96 24.04 5.22
N PHE A 812 9.71 22.87 4.60
CA PHE A 812 10.37 21.58 4.85
C PHE A 812 10.28 21.07 6.31
N GLY A 813 9.27 21.52 7.07
CA GLY A 813 9.13 21.18 8.49
C GLY A 813 10.04 21.99 9.44
N TYR A 814 10.75 22.99 8.92
CA TYR A 814 11.50 23.98 9.72
C TYR A 814 10.58 25.16 10.09
N PRO A 815 10.81 25.83 11.23
CA PRO A 815 9.99 26.97 11.63
C PRO A 815 10.15 28.17 10.69
N TYR A 816 9.04 28.86 10.40
CA TYR A 816 9.04 30.07 9.58
C TYR A 816 9.57 31.28 10.39
N LEU A 817 10.89 31.44 10.37
CA LEU A 817 11.58 32.58 10.98
C LEU A 817 11.78 33.71 9.94
N VAL A 818 11.52 34.95 10.36
CA VAL A 818 11.80 36.19 9.60
C VAL A 818 12.61 37.18 10.44
N VAL A 819 13.47 37.98 9.80
CA VAL A 819 14.04 39.17 10.45
C VAL A 819 12.99 40.27 10.45
N ASP A 820 12.47 40.63 11.63
CA ASP A 820 11.49 41.70 11.77
C ASP A 820 12.19 43.07 11.94
N ASN A 821 13.29 43.14 12.69
CA ASN A 821 14.03 44.40 12.87
C ASN A 821 15.53 44.17 13.15
N GLY A 822 16.43 44.64 12.28
CA GLY A 822 17.89 44.66 12.46
C GLY A 822 18.44 45.91 13.17
N ASP A 823 17.59 46.88 13.53
CA ASP A 823 17.92 47.97 14.45
C ASP A 823 16.93 48.01 15.62
N TYR A 824 16.77 46.87 16.30
CA TYR A 824 15.95 46.80 17.48
C TYR A 824 16.51 47.72 18.58
N ARG A 825 15.59 48.45 19.22
CA ARG A 825 15.85 49.52 20.20
C ARG A 825 16.78 50.66 19.77
N GLY A 826 17.19 50.74 18.49
CA GLY A 826 18.21 51.69 18.02
C GLY A 826 19.66 51.28 18.40
N ASN A 827 19.84 50.04 18.85
CA ASN A 827 21.11 49.49 19.33
C ASN A 827 21.81 48.59 18.29
N ARG A 828 21.26 48.46 17.07
CA ARG A 828 21.62 47.40 16.10
C ARG A 828 21.50 45.99 16.71
N GLU A 829 20.52 45.81 17.59
CA GLU A 829 20.07 44.50 18.10
C GLU A 829 19.24 43.82 17.00
N LEU A 830 19.39 42.51 16.81
CA LEU A 830 18.65 41.75 15.79
C LEU A 830 17.39 41.13 16.40
N TYR A 831 16.22 41.42 15.85
CA TYR A 831 14.94 40.87 16.26
C TYR A 831 14.40 39.93 15.18
N ILE A 832 14.48 38.64 15.45
CA ILE A 832 13.88 37.57 14.66
C ILE A 832 12.50 37.28 15.22
N LYS A 833 11.53 37.08 14.35
CA LYS A 833 10.16 36.70 14.69
C LYS A 833 9.87 35.31 14.13
N HIS A 834 9.45 34.40 14.99
CA HIS A 834 8.81 33.16 14.57
C HIS A 834 7.36 33.47 14.19
N MET A 835 7.02 33.28 12.92
CA MET A 835 5.64 33.27 12.46
C MET A 835 5.05 31.92 12.86
N PHE A 836 4.30 31.90 13.96
CA PHE A 836 3.82 30.65 14.56
C PHE A 836 2.73 29.99 13.69
N GLU A 837 3.08 28.91 13.01
CA GLU A 837 2.21 28.12 12.12
C GLU A 837 1.57 26.89 12.82
N GLY A 838 1.59 26.85 14.16
CA GLY A 838 0.99 25.78 14.97
C GLY A 838 1.99 24.86 15.66
N GLN A 839 3.26 24.89 15.27
CA GLN A 839 4.36 24.14 15.89
C GLN A 839 5.19 25.03 16.83
N GLU A 840 5.50 24.54 18.03
CA GLU A 840 6.38 25.25 18.98
C GLU A 840 7.85 24.91 18.73
N LEU A 841 8.75 25.83 19.09
CA LEU A 841 10.20 25.62 18.98
C LEU A 841 10.72 24.74 20.14
N ASP A 842 11.65 23.81 19.84
CA ASP A 842 12.51 23.27 20.90
C ASP A 842 13.40 24.39 21.43
N LEU A 843 13.11 24.82 22.66
CA LEU A 843 13.81 25.92 23.30
C LEU A 843 15.30 25.61 23.50
N ASN A 844 15.68 24.35 23.75
CA ASN A 844 17.09 23.96 23.95
C ASN A 844 17.89 24.00 22.64
N TYR A 845 17.22 23.84 21.51
CA TYR A 845 17.80 23.98 20.18
C TYR A 845 17.87 25.46 19.80
N ALA A 846 16.75 26.18 19.89
CA ALA A 846 16.67 27.62 19.59
C ALA A 846 17.63 28.47 20.43
N GLU A 847 17.81 28.16 21.71
CA GLU A 847 18.79 28.82 22.59
C GLU A 847 20.24 28.58 22.19
N LYS A 848 20.56 27.52 21.43
CA LYS A 848 21.90 27.29 20.87
C LYS A 848 22.05 27.96 19.51
N THR A 849 21.05 27.84 18.64
CA THR A 849 21.02 28.55 17.35
C THR A 849 21.13 30.07 17.54
N LEU A 850 20.56 30.65 18.60
CA LEU A 850 20.75 32.07 18.94
C LEU A 850 22.22 32.47 19.20
N GLN A 851 23.04 31.58 19.75
CA GLN A 851 24.48 31.83 19.97
C GLN A 851 25.24 31.87 18.64
N HIS A 852 24.85 31.01 17.71
CA HIS A 852 25.36 31.01 16.34
C HIS A 852 24.91 32.26 15.56
N VAL A 853 23.63 32.64 15.63
CA VAL A 853 23.14 33.88 14.98
C VAL A 853 23.81 35.13 15.58
N TYR A 854 24.07 35.15 16.89
CA TYR A 854 24.87 36.21 17.53
C TYR A 854 26.29 36.27 16.96
N THR A 855 26.92 35.12 16.69
CA THR A 855 28.24 35.07 16.04
C THR A 855 28.20 35.69 14.63
N LEU A 856 27.12 35.42 13.86
CA LEU A 856 26.90 35.98 12.53
C LEU A 856 26.47 37.45 12.51
N TRP A 857 25.89 37.98 13.60
CA TRP A 857 25.39 39.38 13.68
C TRP A 857 26.28 40.32 14.50
N GLY A 858 27.06 39.79 15.45
CA GLY A 858 28.03 40.54 16.26
C GLY A 858 27.43 41.42 17.37
N ARG A 859 26.12 41.31 17.62
CA ARG A 859 25.34 42.07 18.62
C ARG A 859 24.19 41.22 19.17
N PRO A 860 23.57 41.60 20.31
CA PRO A 860 22.49 40.82 20.92
C PRO A 860 21.37 40.47 19.94
N VAL A 861 20.85 39.25 20.07
CA VAL A 861 19.83 38.68 19.20
C VAL A 861 18.62 38.27 20.03
N HIS A 862 17.45 38.64 19.55
CA HIS A 862 16.15 38.35 20.15
C HIS A 862 15.33 37.46 19.21
N LEU A 863 14.64 36.48 19.77
CA LEU A 863 13.70 35.62 19.05
C LEU A 863 12.34 35.65 19.75
N GLU A 864 11.35 36.29 19.12
CA GLU A 864 9.95 36.22 19.53
C GLU A 864 9.36 34.89 19.05
N THR A 865 8.81 34.10 19.97
CA THR A 865 8.04 32.89 19.64
C THR A 865 6.84 32.72 20.58
N LEU A 866 5.88 31.90 20.16
CA LEU A 866 4.81 31.42 21.02
C LEU A 866 5.20 30.06 21.63
N TYR A 867 4.90 29.88 22.92
CA TYR A 867 5.18 28.67 23.70
C TYR A 867 4.16 28.55 24.86
N GLU A 868 3.51 27.40 25.02
CA GLU A 868 2.37 27.18 25.94
C GLU A 868 1.26 28.24 25.79
N GLY A 869 1.00 28.71 24.57
CA GLY A 869 0.03 29.78 24.32
C GLY A 869 0.48 31.20 24.75
N LYS A 870 1.68 31.36 25.31
CA LYS A 870 2.25 32.64 25.76
C LYS A 870 3.26 33.14 24.74
N ARG A 871 3.37 34.46 24.54
CA ARG A 871 4.51 35.03 23.80
C ARG A 871 5.72 35.08 24.72
N ILE A 872 6.83 34.53 24.25
CA ILE A 872 8.13 34.61 24.91
C ILE A 872 9.14 35.30 23.99
N LEU A 873 10.05 36.04 24.60
CA LEU A 873 11.23 36.58 23.94
C LEU A 873 12.44 35.87 24.52
N LEU A 874 13.04 35.00 23.71
CA LEU A 874 14.39 34.48 23.95
C LEU A 874 15.38 35.58 23.56
N THR A 875 16.48 35.72 24.30
CA THR A 875 17.50 36.76 24.05
C THR A 875 18.86 36.25 24.46
N TYR A 876 19.82 36.31 23.54
CA TYR A 876 21.24 36.08 23.83
C TYR A 876 21.99 37.42 23.82
N ASP A 877 22.62 37.75 24.94
CA ASP A 877 23.32 39.03 25.16
C ASP A 877 24.82 38.99 24.80
N GLY A 878 25.36 37.81 24.52
CA GLY A 878 26.78 37.56 24.26
C GLY A 878 27.43 36.66 25.32
N GLU A 879 26.85 36.60 26.53
CA GLU A 879 27.34 35.76 27.64
C GLU A 879 26.33 34.69 28.06
N ARG A 880 25.03 34.95 27.93
CA ARG A 880 23.96 34.07 28.43
C ARG A 880 22.68 34.15 27.61
N ASN A 881 21.92 33.06 27.62
CA ASN A 881 20.52 33.05 27.21
C ASN A 881 19.64 33.57 28.33
N THR A 882 18.64 34.37 27.96
CA THR A 882 17.59 34.88 28.85
C THR A 882 16.23 34.67 28.20
N LYS A 883 15.25 34.22 28.98
CA LYS A 883 13.87 34.00 28.56
C LYS A 883 12.97 34.95 29.32
N SER A 884 12.24 35.80 28.60
CA SER A 884 11.23 36.71 29.16
C SER A 884 9.86 36.41 28.57
N THR A 885 8.79 36.65 29.33
CA THR A 885 7.41 36.57 28.82
C THR A 885 6.98 37.96 28.39
N LEU A 886 6.40 38.08 27.20
CA LEU A 886 5.80 39.31 26.73
C LEU A 886 4.33 39.33 27.18
N GLU A 887 3.99 40.26 28.08
CA GLU A 887 2.59 40.56 28.39
C GLU A 887 1.90 41.23 27.18
N LYS A 888 0.56 41.24 27.19
CA LYS A 888 -0.30 41.47 26.01
C LYS A 888 -0.23 42.88 25.41
#